data_AF-A0A2S5MFU8-F1
#
_entry.id   AF-A0A2S5MFU8-F1
#
_cell.length_a   1.000
_cell.length_b   1.000
_cell.length_c   1.000
_cell.angle_alpha   90.00
_cell.angle_beta   90.00
_cell.angle_gamma   90.00
#
_symmetry.space_group_name_H-M   'P 1'
#
loop_
_entity.id
_entity.type
_entity.pdbx_description
1 polymer ?
#
loop_
_entity_poly.entity_id
_entity_poly.type
_entity_poly.pdbx_seq_one_letter_code
_entity_poly.pdbx_strand_id
1 'polypeptide(L)'
;MSARLASTTVSLRSLSFKILAGLRRAARFIWRAAITVVRLLLLAFLTVLVTAWAISTPKDHPYRVLDPDSRDCNMRIGENGNYASPAWNILAAYGNAENEAALKDEAGRWDTRFQCAIQRHEVPVPRADDNNRSNSLGYTLAFLEFKEDGEPFELIKDPHQLFTMNELTDRVSYIERSSWKPITQLEALNAHLRSVEKRAHPDEFGNAVKHSNYVIVFVHGWRHDASIGDGNVTDLRAYAAHVARYLRDRCTAGESEHCGREVTAVYVGWRGARLNETRLHLPFIAMGNTVGALLDGDAAHCSNGVLPSEKPLCWKNWINSWGDSLASGVATLTLFDRKPVSEYIAPHALMALRKIEQVLNKQPGTKAKQRDNPNKMIVIGHSLGGNMLATALKDHLIKAVHNHPGANAYFYPPLGDLVVLINPAAEASKWTDVQRAVWEKVAFFEGEGDLMAGHRFFPAHQSPVVISVTSAYSWPPGGIRPGDCAIAMRQKLSLLGQGVNSPDEICARYKQFLEAKKPGEFIFHDETPNPDERACGALRTPFALDQAVENIDRKKKIGIKSDLATYLAFPLFRGDLRPLGAMIAGVARDLRAACESFSLPENRQDQRALRFWQRVGEFVSDLPFQNTDIESSRTIGHLDPPRSSVNLVDTLRMPARQLGTTHEIRSIRWAPPSQADYKDIPADPSLNCAVSHDWLTRARTAQTNGTQWESAILAPPLDPDPANPRGSGGHPAVEMTHGFRLAGLLPITRANDPFWNMRAYDDVLMSHGGFMFSSFICAI
;
A
#
# COMPACT_ATOMS: atom_id res chain seq x y z
N MET A 1 2.06 85.45 -31.64
CA MET A 1 1.68 84.29 -30.80
C MET A 1 1.17 83.06 -31.60
N SER A 2 1.17 83.02 -32.94
CA SER A 2 0.66 81.85 -33.70
C SER A 2 1.67 80.73 -34.02
N ALA A 3 2.99 80.94 -33.88
CA ALA A 3 3.97 79.91 -34.24
C ALA A 3 4.25 78.86 -33.13
N ARG A 4 4.00 79.20 -31.85
CA ARG A 4 4.27 78.31 -30.71
C ARG A 4 3.14 77.31 -30.38
N LEU A 5 1.91 77.57 -30.86
CA LEU A 5 0.76 76.67 -30.67
C LEU A 5 0.67 75.58 -31.76
N ALA A 6 1.23 75.82 -32.95
CA ALA A 6 1.29 74.81 -34.02
C ALA A 6 2.35 73.71 -33.74
N SER A 7 3.45 74.05 -33.08
CA SER A 7 4.54 73.10 -32.76
C SER A 7 4.16 72.10 -31.65
N THR A 8 3.41 72.55 -30.64
CA THR A 8 3.00 71.71 -29.50
C THR A 8 1.90 70.71 -29.87
N THR A 9 0.98 71.07 -30.77
CA THR A 9 -0.08 70.15 -31.26
C THR A 9 0.45 69.06 -32.20
N VAL A 10 1.47 69.36 -33.02
CA VAL A 10 2.16 68.36 -33.86
C VAL A 10 3.00 67.39 -33.02
N SER A 11 3.67 67.89 -31.97
CA SER A 11 4.47 67.06 -31.06
C SER A 11 3.60 66.07 -30.25
N LEU A 12 2.47 66.53 -29.68
CA LEU A 12 1.53 65.67 -28.94
C LEU A 12 0.82 64.64 -29.83
N ARG A 13 0.48 64.99 -31.08
CA ARG A 13 -0.03 64.03 -32.08
C ARG A 13 1.00 62.98 -32.47
N SER A 14 2.28 63.35 -32.57
CA SER A 14 3.36 62.40 -32.90
C SER A 14 3.69 61.44 -31.74
N LEU A 15 3.61 61.92 -30.49
CA LEU A 15 3.87 61.13 -29.28
C LEU A 15 2.74 60.12 -29.03
N SER A 16 1.49 60.56 -29.19
CA SER A 16 0.31 59.69 -29.11
C SER A 16 0.29 58.63 -30.23
N PHE A 17 0.69 58.98 -31.46
CA PHE A 17 0.86 57.98 -32.54
C PHE A 17 1.94 56.95 -32.25
N LYS A 18 3.08 57.35 -31.67
CA LYS A 18 4.19 56.43 -31.31
C LYS A 18 3.80 55.48 -30.17
N ILE A 19 3.10 55.98 -29.15
CA ILE A 19 2.58 55.15 -28.05
C ILE A 19 1.52 54.16 -28.56
N LEU A 20 0.58 54.63 -29.40
CA LEU A 20 -0.45 53.77 -29.98
C LEU A 20 0.14 52.72 -30.94
N ALA A 21 1.18 53.08 -31.71
CA ALA A 21 1.91 52.15 -32.56
C ALA A 21 2.72 51.13 -31.73
N GLY A 22 3.29 51.52 -30.60
CA GLY A 22 3.97 50.65 -29.64
C GLY A 22 3.02 49.64 -29.01
N LEU A 23 1.87 50.10 -28.50
CA LEU A 23 0.80 49.25 -27.94
C LEU A 23 0.26 48.27 -29.00
N ARG A 24 0.06 48.70 -30.24
CA ARG A 24 -0.35 47.82 -31.34
C ARG A 24 0.71 46.78 -31.74
N ARG A 25 2.01 47.05 -31.53
CA ARG A 25 3.07 46.04 -31.73
C ARG A 25 3.11 45.05 -30.58
N ALA A 26 3.02 45.52 -29.34
CA ALA A 26 2.96 44.67 -28.16
C ALA A 26 1.73 43.75 -28.20
N ALA A 27 0.55 44.29 -28.51
CA ALA A 27 -0.67 43.50 -28.66
C ALA A 27 -0.56 42.45 -29.77
N ARG A 28 0.03 42.79 -30.93
CA ARG A 28 0.28 41.81 -32.00
C ARG A 28 1.30 40.74 -31.62
N PHE A 29 2.32 41.09 -30.84
CA PHE A 29 3.29 40.13 -30.33
C PHE A 29 2.64 39.17 -29.32
N ILE A 30 1.88 39.70 -28.35
CA ILE A 30 1.11 38.91 -27.39
C ILE A 30 0.11 38.01 -28.10
N TRP A 31 -0.61 38.51 -29.10
CA TRP A 31 -1.57 37.73 -29.89
C TRP A 31 -0.89 36.60 -30.69
N ARG A 32 0.25 36.87 -31.32
CA ARG A 32 1.04 35.85 -32.02
C ARG A 32 1.62 34.81 -31.07
N ALA A 33 2.11 35.23 -29.91
CA ALA A 33 2.57 34.33 -28.86
C ALA A 33 1.42 33.45 -28.37
N ALA A 34 0.25 34.04 -28.10
CA ALA A 34 -0.95 33.31 -27.69
C ALA A 34 -1.41 32.30 -28.76
N ILE A 35 -1.47 32.67 -30.03
CA ILE A 35 -1.78 31.72 -31.13
C ILE A 35 -0.75 30.60 -31.21
N THR A 36 0.53 30.92 -31.02
CA THR A 36 1.60 29.91 -31.06
C THR A 36 1.45 28.93 -29.89
N VAL A 37 1.18 29.43 -28.68
CA VAL A 37 0.86 28.59 -27.51
C VAL A 37 -0.37 27.73 -27.78
N VAL A 38 -1.45 28.30 -28.31
CA VAL A 38 -2.67 27.54 -28.66
C VAL A 38 -2.37 26.46 -29.69
N ARG A 39 -1.60 26.75 -30.75
CA ARG A 39 -1.20 25.75 -31.76
C ARG A 39 -0.33 24.65 -31.18
N LEU A 40 0.60 24.97 -30.28
CA LEU A 40 1.43 23.99 -29.59
C LEU A 40 0.58 23.10 -28.68
N LEU A 41 -0.38 23.68 -27.94
CA LEU A 41 -1.33 22.93 -27.12
C LEU A 41 -2.23 22.03 -27.99
N LEU A 42 -2.69 22.52 -29.15
CA LEU A 42 -3.49 21.74 -30.10
C LEU A 42 -2.70 20.59 -30.70
N LEU A 43 -1.44 20.83 -31.07
CA LEU A 43 -0.54 19.79 -31.57
C LEU A 43 -0.29 18.73 -30.50
N ALA A 44 0.04 19.14 -29.27
CA ALA A 44 0.22 18.26 -28.13
C ALA A 44 -1.06 17.46 -27.82
N PHE A 45 -2.23 18.10 -27.91
CA PHE A 45 -3.51 17.44 -27.74
C PHE A 45 -3.75 16.38 -28.83
N LEU A 46 -3.50 16.72 -30.10
CA LEU A 46 -3.70 15.82 -31.22
C LEU A 46 -2.73 14.63 -31.18
N THR A 47 -1.47 14.84 -30.79
CA THR A 47 -0.50 13.76 -30.59
C THR A 47 -0.91 12.86 -29.43
N VAL A 48 -1.37 13.40 -28.31
CA VAL A 48 -1.93 12.61 -27.20
C VAL A 48 -3.14 11.80 -27.66
N LEU A 49 -4.02 12.35 -28.48
CA LEU A 49 -5.23 11.67 -28.95
C LEU A 49 -4.90 10.53 -29.93
N VAL A 50 -3.99 10.77 -30.88
CA VAL A 50 -3.52 9.74 -31.84
C VAL A 50 -2.75 8.63 -31.12
N THR A 51 -1.87 8.98 -30.18
CA THR A 51 -1.12 7.98 -29.38
C THR A 51 -2.06 7.20 -28.46
N ALA A 52 -3.02 7.85 -27.81
CA ALA A 52 -4.01 7.18 -26.97
C ALA A 52 -4.88 6.19 -27.75
N TRP A 53 -5.23 6.50 -29.00
CA TRP A 53 -5.99 5.59 -29.87
C TRP A 53 -5.14 4.40 -30.32
N ALA A 54 -3.93 4.64 -30.84
CA ALA A 54 -3.05 3.61 -31.40
C ALA A 54 -2.46 2.66 -30.35
N ILE A 55 -2.38 3.09 -29.09
CA ILE A 55 -1.69 2.39 -27.99
C ILE A 55 -2.68 1.92 -26.92
N SER A 56 -3.99 1.95 -27.21
CA SER A 56 -4.99 1.47 -26.25
C SER A 56 -4.86 -0.04 -25.98
N THR A 57 -5.12 -0.44 -24.74
CA THR A 57 -5.23 -1.85 -24.36
C THR A 57 -6.53 -2.44 -24.92
N PRO A 58 -6.56 -3.73 -25.30
CA PRO A 58 -7.78 -4.35 -25.83
C PRO A 58 -8.87 -4.38 -24.76
N LYS A 59 -10.08 -3.95 -25.12
CA LYS A 59 -11.24 -4.02 -24.23
C LYS A 59 -11.79 -5.44 -24.19
N ASP A 60 -12.19 -5.92 -23.01
CA ASP A 60 -12.83 -7.22 -22.78
C ASP A 60 -12.04 -8.40 -23.39
N HIS A 61 -10.71 -8.36 -23.24
CA HIS A 61 -9.82 -9.44 -23.66
C HIS A 61 -9.37 -10.26 -22.45
N PRO A 62 -9.68 -11.57 -22.41
CA PRO A 62 -9.19 -12.44 -21.35
C PRO A 62 -7.77 -12.92 -21.62
N TYR A 63 -6.95 -13.05 -20.57
CA TYR A 63 -5.56 -13.52 -20.68
C TYR A 63 -5.34 -14.92 -20.10
N ARG A 64 -6.14 -15.35 -19.11
CA ARG A 64 -5.92 -16.58 -18.31
C ARG A 64 -7.17 -17.47 -18.32
N VAL A 65 -7.65 -17.83 -19.51
CA VAL A 65 -8.95 -18.51 -19.71
C VAL A 65 -8.86 -19.96 -20.16
N LEU A 66 -7.67 -20.54 -20.36
CA LEU A 66 -7.58 -21.96 -20.71
C LEU A 66 -8.08 -22.82 -19.56
N ASP A 67 -8.94 -23.77 -19.90
CA ASP A 67 -9.50 -24.74 -18.97
C ASP A 67 -8.38 -25.52 -18.26
N PRO A 68 -8.47 -25.72 -16.93
CA PRO A 68 -7.44 -26.45 -16.19
C PRO A 68 -7.21 -27.88 -16.72
N ASP A 69 -8.22 -28.55 -17.27
CA ASP A 69 -8.08 -29.91 -17.81
C ASP A 69 -7.62 -29.94 -19.28
N SER A 70 -7.41 -28.78 -19.91
CA SER A 70 -6.90 -28.69 -21.28
C SER A 70 -5.54 -29.39 -21.41
N ARG A 71 -5.17 -29.74 -22.64
CA ARG A 71 -3.94 -30.49 -22.92
C ARG A 71 -2.69 -29.79 -22.38
N ASP A 72 -2.64 -28.46 -22.49
CA ASP A 72 -1.48 -27.66 -22.12
C ASP A 72 -1.44 -27.35 -20.61
N CYS A 73 -2.60 -27.20 -19.95
CA CYS A 73 -2.68 -26.95 -18.50
C CYS A 73 -2.52 -28.23 -17.66
N ASN A 74 -3.21 -29.31 -18.08
CA ASN A 74 -3.14 -30.64 -17.49
C ASN A 74 -3.27 -30.65 -15.95
N MET A 75 -4.16 -29.87 -15.35
CA MET A 75 -4.41 -29.81 -13.89
C MET A 75 -5.29 -30.97 -13.39
N ARG A 76 -5.00 -32.20 -13.82
CA ARG A 76 -5.79 -33.37 -13.44
C ARG A 76 -5.54 -33.76 -11.99
N ILE A 77 -6.64 -34.04 -11.29
CA ILE A 77 -6.64 -34.46 -9.90
C ILE A 77 -7.13 -35.92 -9.85
N GLY A 78 -6.37 -36.79 -9.20
CA GLY A 78 -6.73 -38.20 -8.99
C GLY A 78 -7.84 -38.37 -7.95
N GLU A 79 -8.36 -39.59 -7.81
CA GLU A 79 -9.47 -39.90 -6.88
C GLU A 79 -9.13 -39.65 -5.41
N ASN A 80 -7.85 -39.76 -5.04
CA ASN A 80 -7.31 -39.43 -3.72
C ASN A 80 -7.09 -37.92 -3.50
N GLY A 81 -7.47 -37.09 -4.49
CA GLY A 81 -7.28 -35.65 -4.50
C GLY A 81 -5.87 -35.19 -4.88
N ASN A 82 -4.91 -36.11 -5.09
CA ASN A 82 -3.55 -35.75 -5.46
C ASN A 82 -3.45 -35.34 -6.93
N TYR A 83 -2.59 -34.36 -7.21
CA TYR A 83 -2.34 -33.91 -8.57
C TYR A 83 -1.63 -34.99 -9.39
N ALA A 84 -2.14 -35.28 -10.58
CA ALA A 84 -1.53 -36.22 -11.53
C ALA A 84 -0.35 -35.59 -12.30
N SER A 85 -0.31 -34.26 -12.38
CA SER A 85 0.71 -33.51 -13.12
C SER A 85 1.73 -32.84 -12.21
N PRO A 86 3.01 -32.78 -12.65
CA PRO A 86 4.05 -32.09 -11.91
C PRO A 86 3.77 -30.59 -11.85
N ALA A 87 4.20 -29.95 -10.76
CA ALA A 87 4.16 -28.50 -10.62
C ALA A 87 5.20 -27.83 -11.55
N TRP A 88 4.98 -26.56 -11.87
CA TRP A 88 5.86 -25.79 -12.74
C TRP A 88 6.98 -25.14 -11.92
N ASN A 89 8.23 -25.44 -12.27
CA ASN A 89 9.43 -24.86 -11.66
C ASN A 89 10.17 -23.88 -12.58
N ILE A 90 9.70 -23.69 -13.82
CA ILE A 90 10.36 -22.88 -14.85
C ILE A 90 10.63 -21.45 -14.39
N LEU A 91 9.69 -20.84 -13.65
CA LEU A 91 9.80 -19.46 -13.21
C LEU A 91 10.87 -19.25 -12.14
N ALA A 92 11.24 -20.30 -11.39
CA ALA A 92 12.38 -20.23 -10.47
C ALA A 92 13.71 -20.06 -11.23
N ALA A 93 13.83 -20.60 -12.44
CA ALA A 93 15.04 -20.46 -13.26
C ALA A 93 15.15 -19.07 -13.92
N TYR A 94 14.02 -18.38 -14.14
CA TYR A 94 13.96 -17.10 -14.85
C TYR A 94 13.46 -15.94 -13.99
N GLY A 95 13.77 -15.97 -12.68
CA GLY A 95 13.53 -14.82 -11.79
C GLY A 95 12.07 -14.37 -11.73
N ASN A 96 11.13 -15.31 -11.81
CA ASN A 96 9.68 -15.04 -11.80
C ASN A 96 9.15 -14.29 -13.05
N ALA A 97 9.95 -14.15 -14.11
CA ALA A 97 9.57 -13.44 -15.33
C ALA A 97 8.99 -14.37 -16.41
N GLU A 98 7.68 -14.30 -16.63
CA GLU A 98 6.98 -15.13 -17.64
C GLU A 98 7.48 -14.88 -19.05
N ASN A 99 7.70 -13.61 -19.42
CA ASN A 99 8.17 -13.25 -20.75
C ASN A 99 9.55 -13.84 -21.03
N GLU A 100 10.45 -13.85 -20.05
CA GLU A 100 11.76 -14.46 -20.22
C GLU A 100 11.67 -15.98 -20.31
N ALA A 101 10.84 -16.62 -19.48
CA ALA A 101 10.64 -18.06 -19.51
C ALA A 101 10.05 -18.52 -20.86
N ALA A 102 9.04 -17.80 -21.37
CA ALA A 102 8.42 -18.12 -22.65
C ALA A 102 9.35 -17.91 -23.85
N LEU A 103 10.22 -16.90 -23.81
CA LEU A 103 11.20 -16.65 -24.87
C LEU A 103 12.37 -17.64 -24.86
N LYS A 104 12.83 -18.08 -23.68
CA LYS A 104 14.03 -18.91 -23.55
C LYS A 104 13.76 -20.41 -23.60
N ASP A 105 12.54 -20.86 -23.29
CA ASP A 105 12.13 -22.27 -23.38
C ASP A 105 10.96 -22.44 -24.38
N GLU A 106 11.29 -22.32 -25.67
CA GLU A 106 10.31 -22.46 -26.76
C GLU A 106 9.68 -23.86 -26.81
N ALA A 107 10.43 -24.91 -26.40
CA ALA A 107 9.95 -26.29 -26.40
C ALA A 107 8.84 -26.53 -25.37
N GLY A 108 8.83 -25.76 -24.27
CA GLY A 108 7.82 -25.85 -23.22
C GLY A 108 6.45 -25.28 -23.58
N ARG A 109 6.31 -24.52 -24.69
CA ARG A 109 5.08 -23.80 -25.09
C ARG A 109 4.48 -22.97 -23.95
N TRP A 110 5.34 -22.28 -23.22
CA TRP A 110 4.97 -21.51 -22.02
C TRP A 110 4.09 -20.30 -22.32
N ASP A 111 4.17 -19.75 -23.53
CA ASP A 111 3.24 -18.75 -24.07
C ASP A 111 1.77 -19.19 -24.01
N THR A 112 1.53 -20.49 -24.24
CA THR A 112 0.20 -21.10 -24.12
C THR A 112 -0.09 -21.51 -22.69
N ARG A 113 0.85 -22.19 -22.01
CA ARG A 113 0.64 -22.68 -20.64
C ARG A 113 0.37 -21.57 -19.64
N PHE A 114 1.00 -20.40 -19.79
CA PHE A 114 0.69 -19.27 -18.93
C PHE A 114 -0.75 -18.76 -19.12
N GLN A 115 -1.49 -19.12 -20.18
CA GLN A 115 -2.91 -18.76 -20.31
C GLN A 115 -3.86 -19.66 -19.50
N CYS A 116 -3.34 -20.66 -18.77
CA CYS A 116 -4.13 -21.50 -17.86
C CYS A 116 -4.78 -20.70 -16.74
N ALA A 117 -6.08 -20.92 -16.55
CA ALA A 117 -6.88 -20.27 -15.51
C ALA A 117 -6.50 -20.72 -14.08
N ILE A 118 -5.96 -21.94 -13.95
CA ILE A 118 -5.38 -22.47 -12.71
C ILE A 118 -4.00 -23.04 -13.06
N GLN A 119 -3.01 -22.64 -12.28
CA GLN A 119 -1.60 -22.94 -12.49
C GLN A 119 -1.00 -23.45 -11.19
N ARG A 120 -0.24 -24.55 -11.26
CA ARG A 120 0.49 -25.08 -10.10
C ARG A 120 1.95 -24.75 -10.22
N HIS A 121 2.47 -24.01 -9.26
CA HIS A 121 3.87 -23.56 -9.23
C HIS A 121 4.63 -24.24 -8.08
N GLU A 122 5.92 -24.42 -8.27
CA GLU A 122 6.83 -24.95 -7.26
C GLU A 122 8.16 -24.22 -7.32
N VAL A 123 8.61 -23.72 -6.17
CA VAL A 123 9.94 -23.11 -6.02
C VAL A 123 10.89 -24.13 -5.39
N PRO A 124 11.88 -24.64 -6.14
CA PRO A 124 12.85 -25.59 -5.62
C PRO A 124 13.84 -24.90 -4.68
N VAL A 125 14.41 -25.67 -3.76
CA VAL A 125 15.48 -25.19 -2.88
C VAL A 125 16.80 -25.16 -3.65
N PRO A 126 17.53 -24.03 -3.70
CA PRO A 126 18.86 -23.99 -4.30
C PRO A 126 19.81 -24.84 -3.43
N ARG A 127 20.18 -26.04 -3.89
CA ARG A 127 21.05 -27.05 -3.23
C ARG A 127 20.38 -28.14 -2.37
N ALA A 128 19.18 -28.59 -2.71
CA ALA A 128 18.70 -29.88 -2.19
C ALA A 128 19.41 -31.03 -2.93
N ASP A 129 19.98 -31.99 -2.20
CA ASP A 129 20.32 -33.31 -2.75
C ASP A 129 19.05 -33.95 -3.34
N ASP A 130 19.17 -34.66 -4.46
CA ASP A 130 18.05 -35.24 -5.24
C ASP A 130 17.05 -36.10 -4.42
N ASN A 131 17.44 -36.52 -3.21
CA ASN A 131 16.63 -37.32 -2.30
C ASN A 131 15.68 -36.52 -1.39
N ASN A 132 15.77 -35.18 -1.34
CA ASN A 132 15.02 -34.36 -0.38
C ASN A 132 13.98 -33.43 -1.04
N ARG A 133 13.06 -34.01 -1.84
CA ARG A 133 11.87 -33.33 -2.40
C ARG A 133 10.93 -32.72 -1.34
N SER A 134 11.18 -32.96 -0.06
CA SER A 134 10.36 -32.52 1.08
C SER A 134 10.44 -31.02 1.38
N ASN A 135 11.32 -30.25 0.72
CA ASN A 135 11.59 -28.84 1.09
C ASN A 135 11.18 -27.79 0.04
N SER A 136 10.65 -28.19 -1.12
CA SER A 136 10.16 -27.25 -2.13
C SER A 136 8.90 -26.51 -1.67
N LEU A 137 8.69 -25.30 -2.20
CA LEU A 137 7.49 -24.51 -1.91
C LEU A 137 6.48 -24.63 -3.04
N GLY A 138 5.45 -25.45 -2.84
CA GLY A 138 4.33 -25.57 -3.76
C GLY A 138 3.20 -24.60 -3.43
N TYR A 139 2.61 -23.98 -4.47
CA TYR A 139 1.38 -23.20 -4.35
C TYR A 139 0.59 -23.21 -5.67
N THR A 140 -0.71 -22.94 -5.57
CA THR A 140 -1.59 -22.79 -6.75
C THR A 140 -1.87 -21.32 -6.99
N LEU A 141 -1.88 -20.91 -8.27
CA LEU A 141 -2.31 -19.60 -8.73
C LEU A 141 -3.54 -19.76 -9.61
N ALA A 142 -4.63 -19.08 -9.28
CA ALA A 142 -5.87 -19.06 -10.03
C ALA A 142 -6.23 -17.64 -10.44
N PHE A 143 -6.95 -17.49 -11.55
CA PHE A 143 -7.33 -16.19 -12.09
C PHE A 143 -8.85 -16.06 -12.18
N LEU A 144 -9.36 -14.91 -11.75
CA LEU A 144 -10.75 -14.50 -11.91
C LEU A 144 -10.76 -13.16 -12.63
N GLU A 145 -10.93 -13.20 -13.94
CA GLU A 145 -10.95 -12.01 -14.78
C GLU A 145 -12.39 -11.54 -15.03
N PHE A 146 -12.58 -10.24 -14.98
CA PHE A 146 -13.85 -9.56 -15.20
C PHE A 146 -13.76 -8.63 -16.41
N LYS A 147 -14.81 -8.67 -17.23
CA LYS A 147 -15.09 -7.67 -18.26
C LYS A 147 -15.40 -6.32 -17.60
N GLU A 148 -15.36 -5.24 -18.38
CA GLU A 148 -15.71 -3.91 -17.85
C GLU A 148 -17.18 -3.77 -17.44
N ASP A 149 -18.05 -4.64 -17.95
CA ASP A 149 -19.46 -4.73 -17.53
C ASP A 149 -19.66 -5.56 -16.24
N GLY A 150 -18.58 -6.08 -15.65
CA GLY A 150 -18.62 -6.88 -14.43
C GLY A 150 -18.97 -8.35 -14.65
N GLU A 151 -19.23 -8.80 -15.88
CA GLU A 151 -19.37 -10.24 -16.15
C GLU A 151 -18.00 -10.94 -16.07
N PRO A 152 -17.94 -12.14 -15.46
CA PRO A 152 -16.72 -12.95 -15.47
C PRO A 152 -16.45 -13.50 -16.87
N PHE A 153 -15.19 -13.76 -17.19
CA PHE A 153 -14.85 -14.47 -18.43
C PHE A 153 -15.15 -15.97 -18.36
N GLU A 154 -15.48 -16.51 -19.53
CA GLU A 154 -15.75 -17.93 -19.75
C GLU A 154 -14.45 -18.70 -20.00
N LEU A 155 -14.39 -19.96 -19.58
CA LEU A 155 -13.28 -20.84 -19.90
C LEU A 155 -13.34 -21.33 -21.34
N ILE A 156 -12.17 -21.42 -21.97
CA ILE A 156 -11.97 -21.98 -23.30
C ILE A 156 -11.25 -23.33 -23.20
N LYS A 157 -11.59 -24.26 -24.08
CA LYS A 157 -11.03 -25.62 -24.06
C LYS A 157 -9.58 -25.65 -24.52
N ASP A 158 -9.31 -25.00 -25.64
CA ASP A 158 -8.00 -24.85 -26.27
C ASP A 158 -7.93 -23.41 -26.84
N PRO A 159 -6.74 -22.88 -27.21
CA PRO A 159 -6.63 -21.55 -27.79
C PRO A 159 -7.59 -21.38 -28.98
N HIS A 160 -8.49 -20.39 -28.90
CA HIS A 160 -9.56 -20.12 -29.88
C HIS A 160 -10.65 -21.19 -30.03
N GLN A 161 -10.77 -22.13 -29.10
CA GLN A 161 -11.78 -23.19 -29.13
C GLN A 161 -12.69 -23.17 -27.88
N LEU A 162 -13.98 -22.92 -28.08
CA LEU A 162 -15.02 -23.02 -27.06
C LEU A 162 -15.48 -24.47 -26.85
N PHE A 163 -16.10 -24.74 -25.71
CA PHE A 163 -16.74 -26.02 -25.44
C PHE A 163 -17.97 -26.24 -26.32
N THR A 164 -18.15 -27.48 -26.77
CA THR A 164 -19.39 -27.87 -27.47
C THR A 164 -20.52 -28.13 -26.46
N MET A 165 -21.77 -28.05 -26.91
CA MET A 165 -22.95 -28.25 -26.04
C MET A 165 -22.95 -29.62 -25.33
N ASN A 166 -22.49 -30.68 -26.01
CA ASN A 166 -22.42 -32.03 -25.45
C ASN A 166 -21.35 -32.15 -24.34
N GLU A 167 -20.20 -31.49 -24.52
CA GLU A 167 -19.13 -31.49 -23.51
C GLU A 167 -19.51 -30.68 -22.26
N LEU A 168 -20.34 -29.64 -22.43
CA LEU A 168 -20.87 -28.85 -21.32
C LEU A 168 -21.91 -29.62 -20.50
N THR A 169 -22.77 -30.41 -21.14
CA THR A 169 -23.76 -31.24 -20.43
C THR A 169 -23.14 -32.28 -19.50
N ASP A 170 -21.94 -32.77 -19.81
CA ASP A 170 -21.22 -33.72 -18.96
C ASP A 170 -20.55 -33.05 -17.75
N ARG A 171 -20.28 -31.75 -17.83
CA ARG A 171 -19.60 -30.96 -16.78
C ARG A 171 -20.55 -30.12 -15.92
N VAL A 172 -21.75 -29.82 -16.40
CA VAL A 172 -22.72 -28.95 -15.72
C VAL A 172 -24.02 -29.71 -15.44
N SER A 173 -24.35 -29.89 -14.16
CA SER A 173 -25.66 -30.40 -13.75
C SER A 173 -26.74 -29.33 -14.00
N TYR A 174 -27.48 -29.43 -15.10
CA TYR A 174 -28.49 -28.43 -15.46
C TYR A 174 -29.70 -28.41 -14.52
N ILE A 175 -30.07 -27.19 -14.11
CA ILE A 175 -31.46 -26.76 -13.94
C ILE A 175 -31.81 -25.99 -15.24
N GLU A 176 -32.91 -26.39 -15.88
CA GLU A 176 -33.49 -25.90 -17.14
C GLU A 176 -32.66 -26.05 -18.43
N ARG A 177 -33.12 -26.93 -19.33
CA ARG A 177 -32.58 -27.16 -20.68
C ARG A 177 -32.65 -25.94 -21.63
N SER A 178 -33.35 -24.87 -21.23
CA SER A 178 -33.60 -23.68 -22.06
C SER A 178 -32.63 -22.53 -21.83
N SER A 179 -31.78 -22.57 -20.80
CA SER A 179 -30.79 -21.51 -20.53
C SER A 179 -29.38 -22.10 -20.40
N TRP A 180 -28.62 -22.07 -21.50
CA TRP A 180 -27.20 -22.38 -21.50
C TRP A 180 -26.43 -21.44 -20.54
N LYS A 181 -25.53 -21.98 -19.72
CA LYS A 181 -24.56 -21.19 -18.94
C LYS A 181 -23.14 -21.71 -19.22
N PRO A 182 -22.20 -20.84 -19.61
CA PRO A 182 -20.81 -21.20 -19.84
C PRO A 182 -20.09 -21.57 -18.53
N ILE A 183 -19.08 -22.43 -18.61
CA ILE A 183 -18.21 -22.74 -17.47
C ILE A 183 -17.32 -21.52 -17.21
N THR A 184 -17.36 -21.01 -15.99
CA THR A 184 -16.57 -19.81 -15.62
C THR A 184 -15.30 -20.18 -14.86
N GLN A 185 -14.31 -19.28 -14.84
CA GLN A 185 -13.09 -19.43 -14.03
C GLN A 185 -13.41 -19.67 -12.54
N LEU A 186 -14.49 -19.06 -12.03
CA LEU A 186 -14.94 -19.23 -10.65
C LEU A 186 -15.41 -20.65 -10.34
N GLU A 187 -16.09 -21.31 -11.27
CA GLU A 187 -16.55 -22.69 -11.09
C GLU A 187 -15.37 -23.66 -11.04
N ALA A 188 -14.38 -23.47 -11.93
CA ALA A 188 -13.14 -24.25 -11.90
C ALA A 188 -12.35 -24.04 -10.59
N LEU A 189 -12.24 -22.79 -10.12
CA LEU A 189 -11.62 -22.50 -8.82
C LEU A 189 -12.37 -23.18 -7.67
N ASN A 190 -13.69 -23.10 -7.64
CA ASN A 190 -14.49 -23.75 -6.60
C ASN A 190 -14.32 -25.28 -6.62
N ALA A 191 -14.21 -25.89 -7.80
CA ALA A 191 -13.93 -27.32 -7.93
C ALA A 191 -12.55 -27.69 -7.35
N HIS A 192 -11.53 -26.87 -7.64
CA HIS A 192 -10.19 -27.01 -7.08
C HIS A 192 -10.15 -26.88 -5.54
N LEU A 193 -10.79 -25.85 -4.99
CA LEU A 193 -10.83 -25.67 -3.53
C LEU A 193 -11.50 -26.85 -2.81
N ARG A 194 -12.54 -27.44 -3.43
CA ARG A 194 -13.19 -28.67 -2.92
C ARG A 194 -12.31 -29.90 -3.04
N SER A 195 -11.45 -30.00 -4.07
CA SER A 195 -10.54 -31.14 -4.21
C SER A 195 -9.41 -31.10 -3.19
N VAL A 196 -8.95 -29.91 -2.79
CA VAL A 196 -7.96 -29.74 -1.72
C VAL A 196 -8.44 -30.41 -0.44
N GLU A 197 -9.71 -30.20 -0.06
CA GLU A 197 -10.26 -30.73 1.19
C GLU A 197 -10.38 -32.26 1.23
N LYS A 198 -10.41 -32.92 0.06
CA LYS A 198 -10.47 -34.38 -0.03
C LYS A 198 -9.11 -35.04 0.22
N ARG A 199 -8.02 -34.28 0.20
CA ARG A 199 -6.67 -34.82 0.36
C ARG A 199 -6.30 -35.07 1.80
N ALA A 200 -5.50 -36.12 1.96
CA ALA A 200 -4.78 -36.42 3.18
C ALA A 200 -3.41 -37.01 2.84
N HIS A 201 -2.43 -36.77 3.71
CA HIS A 201 -1.11 -37.39 3.63
C HIS A 201 -0.67 -37.85 5.02
N PRO A 202 0.18 -38.88 5.14
CA PRO A 202 0.78 -39.23 6.42
C PRO A 202 1.83 -38.17 6.82
N ASP A 203 1.86 -37.78 8.09
CA ASP A 203 2.98 -37.03 8.68
C ASP A 203 4.23 -37.93 8.86
N GLU A 204 5.31 -37.35 9.39
CA GLU A 204 6.56 -38.07 9.71
C GLU A 204 6.36 -39.26 10.67
N PHE A 205 5.28 -39.25 11.46
CA PHE A 205 4.91 -40.29 12.42
C PHE A 205 3.84 -41.25 11.89
N GLY A 206 3.42 -41.11 10.63
CA GLY A 206 2.41 -41.96 9.99
C GLY A 206 0.95 -41.57 10.29
N ASN A 207 0.69 -40.46 10.98
CA ASN A 207 -0.68 -39.98 11.23
C ASN A 207 -1.25 -39.27 10.00
N ALA A 208 -2.54 -39.46 9.73
CA ALA A 208 -3.19 -38.81 8.60
C ALA A 208 -3.42 -37.30 8.85
N VAL A 209 -2.71 -36.45 8.11
CA VAL A 209 -2.90 -35.00 8.06
C VAL A 209 -3.87 -34.66 6.93
N LYS A 210 -5.04 -34.14 7.30
CA LYS A 210 -6.05 -33.65 6.35
C LYS A 210 -5.65 -32.28 5.81
N HIS A 211 -5.87 -32.08 4.52
CA HIS A 211 -5.57 -30.80 3.89
C HIS A 211 -6.67 -29.75 4.16
N SER A 212 -6.27 -28.49 4.20
CA SER A 212 -7.14 -27.32 4.33
C SER A 212 -6.64 -26.19 3.43
N ASN A 213 -7.53 -25.31 3.03
CA ASN A 213 -7.22 -24.22 2.10
C ASN A 213 -6.67 -23.00 2.86
N TYR A 214 -5.60 -22.40 2.34
CA TYR A 214 -5.15 -21.06 2.68
C TYR A 214 -5.22 -20.19 1.43
N VAL A 215 -6.32 -19.43 1.30
CA VAL A 215 -6.61 -18.63 0.11
C VAL A 215 -6.10 -17.21 0.31
N ILE A 216 -5.27 -16.73 -0.61
CA ILE A 216 -4.93 -15.31 -0.70
C ILE A 216 -5.52 -14.74 -1.98
N VAL A 217 -6.41 -13.78 -1.84
CA VAL A 217 -7.01 -13.08 -2.98
C VAL A 217 -6.27 -11.76 -3.16
N PHE A 218 -5.88 -11.44 -4.38
CA PHE A 218 -5.28 -10.16 -4.72
C PHE A 218 -6.09 -9.49 -5.84
N VAL A 219 -6.70 -8.36 -5.52
CA VAL A 219 -7.41 -7.50 -6.46
C VAL A 219 -6.45 -6.40 -6.91
N HIS A 220 -6.08 -6.43 -8.18
CA HIS A 220 -5.05 -5.53 -8.69
C HIS A 220 -5.55 -4.10 -8.91
N GLY A 221 -4.58 -3.20 -9.04
CA GLY A 221 -4.76 -1.77 -9.22
C GLY A 221 -4.82 -1.28 -10.67
N TRP A 222 -4.77 0.04 -10.79
CA TRP A 222 -4.60 0.76 -12.05
C TRP A 222 -3.28 0.35 -12.74
N ARG A 223 -3.25 0.38 -14.09
CA ARG A 223 -2.13 -0.07 -14.97
C ARG A 223 -1.90 -1.58 -15.09
N HIS A 224 -2.65 -2.39 -14.36
CA HIS A 224 -2.48 -3.83 -14.37
C HIS A 224 -3.67 -4.53 -15.02
N ASP A 225 -3.40 -5.74 -15.50
CA ASP A 225 -4.38 -6.73 -15.94
C ASP A 225 -3.82 -8.12 -15.62
N ALA A 226 -4.32 -9.18 -16.25
CA ALA A 226 -3.80 -10.54 -16.08
C ALA A 226 -2.90 -11.00 -17.24
N SER A 227 -2.38 -10.07 -18.05
CA SER A 227 -1.52 -10.39 -19.19
C SER A 227 -0.24 -11.13 -18.79
N ILE A 228 0.37 -11.81 -19.77
CA ILE A 228 1.64 -12.50 -19.57
C ILE A 228 2.73 -11.45 -19.33
N GLY A 229 3.42 -11.56 -18.20
CA GLY A 229 4.42 -10.61 -17.75
C GLY A 229 3.88 -9.41 -16.97
N ASP A 230 2.61 -9.43 -16.55
CA ASP A 230 2.09 -8.40 -15.63
C ASP A 230 2.85 -8.43 -14.28
N GLY A 231 3.19 -7.23 -13.79
CA GLY A 231 3.96 -7.05 -12.56
C GLY A 231 3.22 -7.49 -11.30
N ASN A 232 1.91 -7.24 -11.20
CA ASN A 232 1.13 -7.65 -10.04
C ASN A 232 0.88 -9.17 -10.00
N VAL A 233 0.81 -9.83 -11.16
CA VAL A 233 0.81 -11.30 -11.22
C VAL A 233 2.15 -11.86 -10.72
N THR A 234 3.25 -11.22 -11.09
CA THR A 234 4.60 -11.54 -10.62
C THR A 234 4.70 -11.36 -9.10
N ASP A 235 4.22 -10.24 -8.57
CA ASP A 235 4.20 -9.93 -7.14
C ASP A 235 3.32 -10.92 -6.36
N LEU A 236 2.13 -11.27 -6.86
CA LEU A 236 1.26 -12.26 -6.22
C LEU A 236 1.93 -13.64 -6.15
N ARG A 237 2.68 -14.06 -7.18
CA ARG A 237 3.45 -15.32 -7.14
C ARG A 237 4.49 -15.31 -6.05
N ALA A 238 5.25 -14.22 -5.91
CA ALA A 238 6.22 -14.09 -4.83
C ALA A 238 5.52 -14.06 -3.46
N TYR A 239 4.40 -13.35 -3.33
CA TYR A 239 3.58 -13.31 -2.11
C TYR A 239 3.09 -14.72 -1.73
N ALA A 240 2.60 -15.49 -2.69
CA ALA A 240 2.17 -16.88 -2.50
C ALA A 240 3.33 -17.78 -2.04
N ALA A 241 4.52 -17.61 -2.61
CA ALA A 241 5.71 -18.33 -2.17
C ALA A 241 6.11 -17.98 -0.73
N HIS A 242 6.03 -16.70 -0.34
CA HIS A 242 6.25 -16.28 1.04
C HIS A 242 5.24 -16.89 2.02
N VAL A 243 3.95 -16.94 1.65
CA VAL A 243 2.92 -17.58 2.47
C VAL A 243 3.15 -19.09 2.57
N ALA A 244 3.50 -19.76 1.47
CA ALA A 244 3.81 -21.18 1.47
C ALA A 244 5.01 -21.50 2.38
N ARG A 245 6.05 -20.65 2.32
CA ARG A 245 7.18 -20.72 3.25
C ARG A 245 6.73 -20.55 4.70
N TYR A 246 5.95 -19.50 4.98
CA TYR A 246 5.49 -19.22 6.33
C TYR A 246 4.76 -20.44 6.93
N LEU A 247 3.82 -21.02 6.19
CA LEU A 247 3.07 -22.20 6.65
C LEU A 247 3.96 -23.44 6.86
N ARG A 248 4.95 -23.66 5.98
CA ARG A 248 5.96 -24.71 6.16
C ARG A 248 6.78 -24.48 7.43
N ASP A 249 7.32 -23.27 7.61
CA ASP A 249 8.17 -22.94 8.74
C ASP A 249 7.39 -23.04 10.08
N ARG A 250 6.09 -22.69 10.08
CA ARG A 250 5.16 -22.95 11.20
C ARG A 250 4.99 -24.43 11.53
N CYS A 251 4.76 -25.24 10.49
CA CYS A 251 4.64 -26.68 10.63
C CYS A 251 5.90 -27.28 11.26
N THR A 252 7.09 -26.92 10.75
CA THR A 252 8.39 -27.35 11.29
C THR A 252 8.62 -26.87 12.72
N ALA A 253 8.07 -25.71 13.10
CA ALA A 253 8.10 -25.20 14.47
C ALA A 253 7.15 -25.93 15.44
N GLY A 254 6.45 -26.98 14.99
CA GLY A 254 5.56 -27.81 15.81
C GLY A 254 4.10 -27.37 15.81
N GLU A 255 3.71 -26.39 14.99
CA GLU A 255 2.32 -25.95 14.83
C GLU A 255 1.59 -26.85 13.82
N SER A 256 1.25 -28.08 14.24
CA SER A 256 0.64 -29.13 13.42
C SER A 256 -0.59 -28.72 12.59
N GLU A 257 -1.33 -27.69 13.03
CA GLU A 257 -2.47 -27.14 12.28
C GLU A 257 -2.08 -26.50 10.93
N HIS A 258 -0.82 -26.10 10.76
CA HIS A 258 -0.30 -25.51 9.52
C HIS A 258 0.23 -26.56 8.53
N CYS A 259 0.53 -27.78 8.97
CA CYS A 259 1.16 -28.82 8.15
C CYS A 259 0.30 -29.32 6.97
N GLY A 260 -1.02 -29.12 7.02
CA GLY A 260 -1.95 -29.47 5.95
C GLY A 260 -2.49 -28.28 5.16
N ARG A 261 -1.97 -27.06 5.35
CA ARG A 261 -2.51 -25.86 4.69
C ARG A 261 -1.91 -25.69 3.29
N GLU A 262 -2.75 -25.79 2.25
CA GLU A 262 -2.35 -25.52 0.87
C GLU A 262 -2.66 -24.09 0.45
N VAL A 263 -1.66 -23.41 -0.10
CA VAL A 263 -1.80 -22.04 -0.59
C VAL A 263 -2.45 -22.01 -1.97
N THR A 264 -3.59 -21.32 -2.06
CA THR A 264 -4.23 -20.96 -3.33
C THR A 264 -4.29 -19.44 -3.45
N ALA A 265 -3.44 -18.89 -4.31
CA ALA A 265 -3.47 -17.47 -4.66
C ALA A 265 -4.49 -17.23 -5.78
N VAL A 266 -5.38 -16.25 -5.59
CA VAL A 266 -6.44 -15.90 -6.54
C VAL A 266 -6.21 -14.47 -7.01
N TYR A 267 -5.84 -14.30 -8.28
CA TYR A 267 -5.69 -13.01 -8.91
C TYR A 267 -7.03 -12.55 -9.47
N VAL A 268 -7.56 -11.43 -8.98
CA VAL A 268 -8.78 -10.82 -9.52
C VAL A 268 -8.38 -9.79 -10.56
N GLY A 269 -8.58 -10.14 -11.82
CA GLY A 269 -8.21 -9.42 -13.03
C GLY A 269 -9.36 -8.57 -13.60
N TRP A 270 -9.03 -7.40 -14.14
CA TRP A 270 -9.90 -6.56 -14.98
C TRP A 270 -9.02 -5.61 -15.81
N ARG A 271 -9.59 -4.87 -16.76
CA ARG A 271 -8.81 -3.94 -17.59
C ARG A 271 -8.45 -2.65 -16.84
N GLY A 272 -7.42 -2.71 -16.00
CA GLY A 272 -6.92 -1.59 -15.19
C GLY A 272 -6.05 -0.59 -15.96
N ALA A 273 -5.36 -1.02 -17.02
CA ALA A 273 -4.64 -0.15 -17.94
C ALA A 273 -5.53 0.24 -19.13
N ARG A 274 -5.53 1.53 -19.53
CA ARG A 274 -6.16 1.97 -20.80
C ARG A 274 -5.15 2.14 -21.93
N LEU A 275 -3.87 2.30 -21.59
CA LEU A 275 -2.75 2.47 -22.52
C LEU A 275 -1.72 1.39 -22.27
N ASN A 276 -1.18 0.82 -23.35
CA ASN A 276 -0.06 -0.08 -23.30
C ASN A 276 1.23 0.74 -23.18
N GLU A 277 1.68 0.93 -21.95
CA GLU A 277 2.86 1.75 -21.65
C GLU A 277 4.08 1.23 -22.40
N THR A 278 4.32 -0.09 -22.44
CA THR A 278 5.42 -0.70 -23.20
C THR A 278 5.46 -0.22 -24.65
N ARG A 279 4.32 -0.22 -25.35
CA ARG A 279 4.22 0.30 -26.73
C ARG A 279 4.44 1.80 -26.82
N LEU A 280 4.17 2.57 -25.77
CA LEU A 280 4.43 4.00 -25.69
C LEU A 280 5.93 4.31 -25.49
N HIS A 281 6.70 3.42 -24.84
CA HIS A 281 8.15 3.58 -24.66
C HIS A 281 8.96 3.19 -25.92
N LEU A 282 8.51 2.21 -26.71
CA LEU A 282 9.25 1.69 -27.87
C LEU A 282 9.79 2.77 -28.84
N PRO A 283 9.02 3.81 -29.22
CA PRO A 283 9.53 4.87 -30.10
C PRO A 283 10.67 5.68 -29.48
N PHE A 284 10.59 5.94 -28.16
CA PHE A 284 11.63 6.66 -27.43
C PHE A 284 12.89 5.81 -27.25
N ILE A 285 12.76 4.50 -27.01
CA ILE A 285 13.89 3.58 -26.96
C ILE A 285 14.59 3.51 -28.33
N ALA A 286 13.81 3.38 -29.41
CA ALA A 286 14.36 3.36 -30.77
C ALA A 286 15.08 4.69 -31.10
N MET A 287 14.48 5.83 -30.75
CA MET A 287 15.09 7.15 -30.91
C MET A 287 16.33 7.32 -30.03
N GLY A 288 16.28 6.92 -28.76
CA GLY A 288 17.39 6.98 -27.81
C GLY A 288 18.56 6.11 -28.25
N ASN A 289 18.31 4.90 -28.77
CA ASN A 289 19.35 4.05 -29.35
C ASN A 289 20.00 4.69 -30.59
N THR A 290 19.20 5.31 -31.46
CA THR A 290 19.69 5.98 -32.67
C THR A 290 20.53 7.21 -32.34
N VAL A 291 20.05 8.06 -31.43
CA VAL A 291 20.74 9.29 -31.03
C VAL A 291 21.97 8.96 -30.16
N GLY A 292 21.88 7.95 -29.30
CA GLY A 292 23.02 7.48 -28.52
C GLY A 292 24.16 6.94 -29.38
N ALA A 293 23.84 6.17 -30.43
CA ALA A 293 24.83 5.70 -31.39
C ALA A 293 25.54 6.84 -32.15
N LEU A 294 24.89 8.02 -32.25
CA LEU A 294 25.45 9.20 -32.91
C LEU A 294 26.24 10.11 -31.95
N LEU A 295 25.81 10.23 -30.69
CA LEU A 295 26.27 11.29 -29.79
C LEU A 295 26.97 10.81 -28.51
N ASP A 296 26.76 9.58 -28.05
CA ASP A 296 27.18 9.17 -26.69
C ASP A 296 28.60 8.57 -26.60
N GLY A 297 29.30 8.36 -27.70
CA GLY A 297 30.70 7.88 -27.70
C GLY A 297 30.89 6.56 -26.92
N ASP A 298 31.98 6.46 -26.15
CA ASP A 298 32.31 5.27 -25.35
C ASP A 298 31.51 5.25 -24.03
N ALA A 299 30.52 4.35 -23.96
CA ALA A 299 29.46 4.31 -22.94
C ALA A 299 29.94 4.09 -21.49
N ALA A 300 31.22 3.77 -21.26
CA ALA A 300 31.79 3.51 -19.93
C ALA A 300 31.92 4.78 -19.04
N HIS A 301 31.96 5.98 -19.65
CA HIS A 301 32.24 7.24 -18.96
C HIS A 301 31.01 8.08 -18.61
N CYS A 302 29.80 7.58 -18.84
CA CYS A 302 28.60 8.39 -18.78
C CYS A 302 27.64 8.01 -17.62
N SER A 303 26.73 8.92 -17.31
CA SER A 303 25.72 8.79 -16.25
C SER A 303 24.43 8.15 -16.74
N ASN A 304 23.78 7.39 -15.86
CA ASN A 304 22.50 6.74 -16.10
C ASN A 304 21.29 7.68 -15.94
N GLY A 305 21.50 9.00 -15.93
CA GLY A 305 20.41 10.00 -15.93
C GLY A 305 19.80 10.28 -14.56
N VAL A 306 20.41 9.81 -13.47
CA VAL A 306 20.02 10.15 -12.09
C VAL A 306 20.88 11.31 -11.62
N LEU A 307 20.25 12.46 -11.34
CA LEU A 307 20.92 13.64 -10.79
C LEU A 307 20.82 13.67 -9.25
N PRO A 308 21.88 14.10 -8.53
CA PRO A 308 23.18 14.53 -9.07
C PRO A 308 24.10 13.35 -9.40
N SER A 309 24.88 13.47 -10.47
CA SER A 309 25.85 12.46 -10.92
C SER A 309 27.18 13.12 -11.25
N GLU A 310 28.29 12.52 -10.84
CA GLU A 310 29.65 12.98 -11.14
C GLU A 310 30.05 12.74 -12.62
N LYS A 311 29.34 11.86 -13.32
CA LYS A 311 29.56 11.56 -14.76
C LYS A 311 28.67 12.43 -15.67
N PRO A 312 29.11 12.79 -16.90
CA PRO A 312 28.30 13.50 -17.89
C PRO A 312 27.06 12.69 -18.33
N LEU A 313 25.98 13.39 -18.66
CA LEU A 313 24.66 12.81 -18.95
C LEU A 313 24.62 12.11 -20.34
N CYS A 314 24.25 10.83 -20.43
CA CYS A 314 24.00 10.16 -21.72
C CYS A 314 22.74 10.71 -22.40
N TRP A 315 22.81 11.00 -23.69
CA TRP A 315 21.67 11.39 -24.51
C TRP A 315 20.68 10.24 -24.71
N LYS A 316 21.16 9.00 -24.86
CA LYS A 316 20.35 7.78 -24.88
C LYS A 316 19.50 7.64 -23.62
N ASN A 317 20.13 7.69 -22.45
CA ASN A 317 19.44 7.49 -21.18
C ASN A 317 18.51 8.65 -20.86
N TRP A 318 18.90 9.88 -21.22
CA TRP A 318 18.05 11.05 -21.09
C TRP A 318 16.80 10.93 -21.96
N ILE A 319 16.91 10.66 -23.27
CA ILE A 319 15.75 10.48 -24.15
C ILE A 319 14.85 9.32 -23.68
N ASN A 320 15.43 8.20 -23.25
CA ASN A 320 14.66 7.07 -22.72
C ASN A 320 13.85 7.48 -21.47
N SER A 321 14.44 8.27 -20.58
CA SER A 321 13.79 8.83 -19.39
C SER A 321 12.60 9.77 -19.71
N TRP A 322 12.59 10.40 -20.88
CA TRP A 322 11.41 11.16 -21.36
C TRP A 322 10.27 10.22 -21.72
N GLY A 323 10.56 9.05 -22.28
CA GLY A 323 9.58 7.98 -22.48
C GLY A 323 8.92 7.60 -21.16
N ASP A 324 9.71 7.39 -20.11
CA ASP A 324 9.21 7.06 -18.77
C ASP A 324 8.38 8.18 -18.15
N SER A 325 8.84 9.42 -18.30
CA SER A 325 8.15 10.59 -17.75
C SER A 325 6.83 10.88 -18.47
N LEU A 326 6.81 10.76 -19.81
CA LEU A 326 5.60 10.96 -20.62
C LEU A 326 4.64 9.79 -20.48
N ALA A 327 5.10 8.55 -20.52
CA ALA A 327 4.25 7.38 -20.31
C ALA A 327 3.61 7.43 -18.92
N SER A 328 4.40 7.76 -17.90
CA SER A 328 3.87 7.90 -16.55
C SER A 328 2.88 9.07 -16.43
N GLY A 329 3.19 10.23 -17.03
CA GLY A 329 2.33 11.41 -17.01
C GLY A 329 0.99 11.21 -17.74
N VAL A 330 1.03 10.66 -18.97
CA VAL A 330 -0.16 10.37 -19.77
C VAL A 330 -0.99 9.26 -19.15
N ALA A 331 -0.34 8.19 -18.67
CA ALA A 331 -1.07 7.14 -17.98
C ALA A 331 -1.75 7.67 -16.72
N THR A 332 -1.12 8.54 -15.93
CA THR A 332 -1.76 9.12 -14.71
C THR A 332 -3.10 9.79 -15.02
N LEU A 333 -3.28 10.34 -16.23
CA LEU A 333 -4.57 10.88 -16.69
C LEU A 333 -5.64 9.81 -16.93
N THR A 334 -5.27 8.55 -17.18
CA THR A 334 -6.22 7.43 -17.37
C THR A 334 -6.83 6.93 -16.07
N LEU A 335 -6.22 7.22 -14.92
CA LEU A 335 -6.72 6.80 -13.60
C LEU A 335 -8.20 7.18 -13.39
N PHE A 336 -8.62 8.38 -13.84
CA PHE A 336 -10.01 8.88 -13.69
C PHE A 336 -11.03 8.06 -14.43
N ASP A 337 -10.66 7.59 -15.60
CA ASP A 337 -11.55 6.80 -16.42
C ASP A 337 -11.65 5.37 -15.89
N ARG A 338 -10.59 4.88 -15.25
CA ARG A 338 -10.53 3.52 -14.68
C ARG A 338 -11.18 3.41 -13.30
N LYS A 339 -11.19 4.48 -12.51
CA LYS A 339 -11.79 4.46 -11.17
C LYS A 339 -13.30 4.11 -11.18
N PRO A 340 -14.18 4.78 -11.96
CA PRO A 340 -15.60 4.41 -12.03
C PRO A 340 -15.82 2.97 -12.49
N VAL A 341 -14.97 2.46 -13.39
CA VAL A 341 -15.01 1.05 -13.82
C VAL A 341 -14.73 0.12 -12.63
N SER A 342 -13.71 0.42 -11.80
CA SER A 342 -13.45 -0.36 -10.59
C SER A 342 -14.64 -0.36 -9.61
N GLU A 343 -15.38 0.75 -9.50
CA GLU A 343 -16.57 0.85 -8.64
C GLU A 343 -17.76 0.10 -9.21
N TYR A 344 -17.89 0.05 -10.54
CA TYR A 344 -18.92 -0.71 -11.24
C TYR A 344 -18.71 -2.24 -11.14
N ILE A 345 -17.45 -2.70 -11.24
CA ILE A 345 -17.09 -4.12 -11.10
C ILE A 345 -17.19 -4.59 -9.64
N ALA A 346 -17.02 -3.67 -8.67
CA ALA A 346 -16.98 -3.96 -7.23
C ALA A 346 -18.05 -4.94 -6.69
N PRO A 347 -19.36 -4.76 -6.95
CA PRO A 347 -20.38 -5.71 -6.49
C PRO A 347 -20.22 -7.11 -7.10
N HIS A 348 -19.81 -7.21 -8.37
CA HIS A 348 -19.63 -8.49 -9.06
C HIS A 348 -18.41 -9.25 -8.51
N ALA A 349 -17.30 -8.55 -8.31
CA ALA A 349 -16.13 -9.12 -7.65
C ALA A 349 -16.48 -9.62 -6.24
N LEU A 350 -17.16 -8.81 -5.42
CA LEU A 350 -17.59 -9.22 -4.08
C LEU A 350 -18.49 -10.47 -4.11
N MET A 351 -19.40 -10.60 -5.08
CA MET A 351 -20.22 -11.79 -5.25
C MET A 351 -19.39 -13.04 -5.54
N ALA A 352 -18.36 -12.94 -6.38
CA ALA A 352 -17.44 -14.04 -6.64
C ALA A 352 -16.65 -14.43 -5.37
N LEU A 353 -16.13 -13.45 -4.63
CA LEU A 353 -15.40 -13.69 -3.40
C LEU A 353 -16.28 -14.32 -2.30
N ARG A 354 -17.55 -13.94 -2.20
CA ARG A 354 -18.51 -14.59 -1.29
C ARG A 354 -18.79 -16.03 -1.69
N LYS A 355 -18.82 -16.37 -2.98
CA LYS A 355 -18.94 -17.76 -3.44
C LYS A 355 -17.73 -18.60 -3.02
N ILE A 356 -16.52 -18.02 -3.09
CA ILE A 356 -15.29 -18.68 -2.57
C ILE A 356 -15.42 -18.90 -1.07
N GLU A 357 -15.76 -17.87 -0.30
CA GLU A 357 -15.96 -17.95 1.16
C GLU A 357 -16.98 -19.05 1.53
N GLN A 358 -18.08 -19.15 0.79
CA GLN A 358 -19.09 -20.20 0.98
C GLN A 358 -18.52 -21.61 0.76
N VAL A 359 -17.62 -21.80 -0.20
CA VAL A 359 -16.94 -23.09 -0.42
C VAL A 359 -15.98 -23.40 0.73
N LEU A 360 -15.30 -22.40 1.27
CA LEU A 360 -14.34 -22.55 2.36
C LEU A 360 -15.00 -22.77 3.73
N ASN A 361 -16.29 -22.45 3.89
CA ASN A 361 -16.96 -22.53 5.18
C ASN A 361 -17.52 -23.93 5.47
N LYS A 362 -16.78 -24.74 6.25
CA LYS A 362 -17.14 -26.13 6.57
C LYS A 362 -18.39 -26.28 7.45
N GLN A 363 -18.79 -25.25 8.17
CA GLN A 363 -19.98 -25.28 9.03
C GLN A 363 -20.76 -23.97 8.88
N PRO A 364 -21.80 -23.92 8.02
CA PRO A 364 -22.75 -22.81 8.04
C PRO A 364 -23.51 -22.83 9.37
N GLY A 365 -22.93 -22.19 10.39
CA GLY A 365 -23.40 -22.19 11.77
C GLY A 365 -23.02 -20.89 12.48
N THR A 366 -23.23 -20.83 13.80
CA THR A 366 -22.97 -19.64 14.63
C THR A 366 -21.58 -19.08 14.40
N LYS A 367 -21.47 -17.74 14.29
CA LYS A 367 -20.22 -17.04 13.98
C LYS A 367 -19.02 -17.43 14.88
N ALA A 368 -19.25 -17.86 16.12
CA ALA A 368 -18.19 -18.39 17.01
C ALA A 368 -17.39 -19.56 16.41
N LYS A 369 -18.01 -20.43 15.61
CA LYS A 369 -17.36 -21.57 14.95
C LYS A 369 -16.54 -21.18 13.71
N GLN A 370 -16.70 -19.96 13.21
CA GLN A 370 -15.95 -19.45 12.06
C GLN A 370 -14.47 -19.23 12.42
N ARG A 371 -14.16 -18.90 13.68
CA ARG A 371 -12.78 -18.77 14.18
C ARG A 371 -12.01 -20.08 14.07
N ASP A 372 -12.68 -21.19 14.37
CA ASP A 372 -12.12 -22.55 14.34
C ASP A 372 -12.12 -23.17 12.94
N ASN A 373 -12.50 -22.42 11.89
CA ASN A 373 -12.45 -22.93 10.53
C ASN A 373 -10.97 -23.16 10.14
N PRO A 374 -10.59 -24.41 9.77
CA PRO A 374 -9.23 -24.71 9.34
C PRO A 374 -8.87 -24.03 8.01
N ASN A 375 -9.88 -23.76 7.17
CA ASN A 375 -9.68 -22.98 5.95
C ASN A 375 -9.57 -21.49 6.29
N LYS A 376 -8.62 -20.81 5.64
CA LYS A 376 -8.39 -19.37 5.80
C LYS A 376 -8.46 -18.63 4.47
N MET A 377 -8.95 -17.40 4.49
CA MET A 377 -9.05 -16.53 3.32
C MET A 377 -8.66 -15.10 3.67
N ILE A 378 -7.59 -14.59 3.05
CA ILE A 378 -7.18 -13.18 3.14
C ILE A 378 -7.47 -12.51 1.81
N VAL A 379 -8.07 -11.32 1.83
CA VAL A 379 -8.41 -10.55 0.62
C VAL A 379 -7.65 -9.24 0.62
N ILE A 380 -6.76 -9.08 -0.35
CA ILE A 380 -5.90 -7.92 -0.51
C ILE A 380 -6.37 -7.13 -1.74
N GLY A 381 -6.55 -5.81 -1.58
CA GLY A 381 -6.83 -4.90 -2.68
C GLY A 381 -5.78 -3.80 -2.76
N HIS A 382 -5.07 -3.72 -3.87
CA HIS A 382 -4.06 -2.69 -4.11
C HIS A 382 -4.61 -1.55 -4.97
N SER A 383 -4.33 -0.29 -4.63
CA SER A 383 -4.68 0.87 -5.47
C SER A 383 -6.17 0.92 -5.84
N LEU A 384 -6.54 0.85 -7.13
CA LEU A 384 -7.93 0.76 -7.58
C LEU A 384 -8.62 -0.56 -7.17
N GLY A 385 -7.89 -1.66 -7.00
CA GLY A 385 -8.43 -2.88 -6.39
C GLY A 385 -8.78 -2.66 -4.92
N GLY A 386 -8.00 -1.83 -4.21
CA GLY A 386 -8.35 -1.34 -2.88
C GLY A 386 -9.60 -0.46 -2.89
N ASN A 387 -9.76 0.40 -3.91
CA ASN A 387 -11.00 1.16 -4.12
C ASN A 387 -12.21 0.25 -4.39
N MET A 388 -12.04 -0.79 -5.21
CA MET A 388 -13.07 -1.78 -5.49
C MET A 388 -13.56 -2.44 -4.21
N LEU A 389 -12.65 -2.97 -3.37
CA LEU A 389 -12.99 -3.59 -2.10
C LEU A 389 -13.62 -2.60 -1.11
N ALA A 390 -13.05 -1.40 -0.96
CA ALA A 390 -13.61 -0.37 -0.08
C ALA A 390 -15.04 0.02 -0.49
N THR A 391 -15.29 0.12 -1.80
CA THR A 391 -16.62 0.42 -2.34
C THR A 391 -17.60 -0.72 -2.08
N ALA A 392 -17.19 -1.96 -2.35
CA ALA A 392 -18.06 -3.12 -2.19
C ALA A 392 -18.42 -3.41 -0.72
N LEU A 393 -17.49 -3.16 0.20
CA LEU A 393 -17.63 -3.55 1.61
C LEU A 393 -18.23 -2.47 2.50
N LYS A 394 -18.16 -1.19 2.11
CA LYS A 394 -18.59 -0.05 2.94
C LYS A 394 -19.96 -0.25 3.59
N ASP A 395 -21.01 -0.46 2.79
CA ASP A 395 -22.38 -0.55 3.30
C ASP A 395 -22.58 -1.81 4.15
N HIS A 396 -21.89 -2.90 3.80
CA HIS A 396 -21.92 -4.14 4.59
C HIS A 396 -21.26 -3.95 5.96
N LEU A 397 -20.12 -3.25 6.00
CA LEU A 397 -19.42 -2.91 7.25
C LEU A 397 -20.28 -2.04 8.15
N ILE A 398 -20.84 -0.95 7.62
CA ILE A 398 -21.72 -0.05 8.36
C ILE A 398 -22.92 -0.83 8.93
N LYS A 399 -23.58 -1.65 8.10
CA LYS A 399 -24.69 -2.50 8.53
C LYS A 399 -24.26 -3.53 9.59
N ALA A 400 -23.09 -4.14 9.45
CA ALA A 400 -22.55 -5.09 10.42
C ALA A 400 -22.25 -4.43 11.77
N VAL A 401 -21.72 -3.21 11.77
CA VAL A 401 -21.51 -2.40 12.98
C VAL A 401 -22.84 -2.04 13.63
N HIS A 402 -23.83 -1.58 12.86
CA HIS A 402 -25.14 -1.23 13.42
C HIS A 402 -25.88 -2.42 14.05
N ASN A 403 -25.74 -3.61 13.44
CA ASN A 403 -26.32 -4.86 13.91
C ASN A 403 -25.48 -5.58 14.96
N HIS A 404 -24.30 -5.07 15.29
CA HIS A 404 -23.44 -5.68 16.30
C HIS A 404 -24.11 -5.56 17.68
N PRO A 405 -24.23 -6.66 18.45
CA PRO A 405 -24.96 -6.66 19.72
C PRO A 405 -24.27 -5.83 20.82
N GLY A 406 -23.00 -5.47 20.63
CA GLY A 406 -22.18 -4.81 21.66
C GLY A 406 -21.82 -5.76 22.78
N ALA A 407 -21.67 -5.23 24.01
CA ALA A 407 -21.44 -6.01 25.23
C ALA A 407 -20.27 -7.00 25.12
N ASN A 408 -19.14 -6.55 24.57
CA ASN A 408 -17.90 -7.30 24.45
C ASN A 408 -18.00 -8.50 23.48
N ALA A 409 -19.00 -8.52 22.61
CA ALA A 409 -19.13 -9.54 21.57
C ALA A 409 -18.10 -9.36 20.45
N TYR A 410 -17.67 -10.48 19.85
CA TYR A 410 -16.69 -10.47 18.77
C TYR A 410 -17.29 -9.93 17.47
N PHE A 411 -16.56 -9.03 16.81
CA PHE A 411 -16.90 -8.56 15.47
C PHE A 411 -16.29 -9.49 14.43
N TYR A 412 -17.14 -10.11 13.63
CA TYR A 412 -16.71 -11.07 12.61
C TYR A 412 -16.38 -10.37 11.30
N PRO A 413 -15.34 -10.81 10.56
CA PRO A 413 -14.99 -10.22 9.29
C PRO A 413 -16.17 -10.23 8.30
N PRO A 414 -16.34 -9.17 7.50
CA PRO A 414 -17.41 -9.08 6.51
C PRO A 414 -17.17 -9.95 5.26
N LEU A 415 -15.93 -10.41 5.07
CA LEU A 415 -15.45 -11.24 3.97
C LEU A 415 -14.14 -11.91 4.38
N GLY A 416 -14.06 -13.23 4.24
CA GLY A 416 -12.88 -14.02 4.58
C GLY A 416 -12.54 -13.96 6.07
N ASP A 417 -11.25 -14.01 6.39
CA ASP A 417 -10.70 -13.83 7.73
C ASP A 417 -10.09 -12.43 7.92
N LEU A 418 -9.59 -11.80 6.84
CA LEU A 418 -8.98 -10.47 6.85
C LEU A 418 -9.09 -9.79 5.48
N VAL A 419 -9.45 -8.51 5.48
CA VAL A 419 -9.35 -7.64 4.29
C VAL A 419 -8.24 -6.62 4.47
N VAL A 420 -7.32 -6.54 3.51
CA VAL A 420 -6.20 -5.59 3.51
C VAL A 420 -6.28 -4.68 2.29
N LEU A 421 -6.37 -3.37 2.51
CA LEU A 421 -6.35 -2.35 1.47
C LEU A 421 -4.96 -1.71 1.45
N ILE A 422 -4.23 -1.84 0.35
CA ILE A 422 -2.87 -1.33 0.22
C ILE A 422 -2.89 -0.11 -0.71
N ASN A 423 -2.44 1.04 -0.21
CA ASN A 423 -2.47 2.32 -0.91
C ASN A 423 -3.80 2.54 -1.67
N PRO A 424 -4.97 2.36 -1.01
CA PRO A 424 -6.25 2.38 -1.71
C PRO A 424 -6.51 3.74 -2.34
N ALA A 425 -6.76 3.76 -3.65
CA ALA A 425 -7.15 4.94 -4.40
C ALA A 425 -8.65 5.25 -4.22
N ALA A 426 -9.08 5.28 -2.96
CA ALA A 426 -10.46 5.36 -2.52
C ALA A 426 -10.68 6.62 -1.68
N GLU A 427 -11.83 7.28 -1.81
CA GLU A 427 -12.19 8.41 -0.95
C GLU A 427 -12.12 8.03 0.52
N ALA A 428 -11.56 8.92 1.33
CA ALA A 428 -11.49 8.75 2.78
C ALA A 428 -12.90 8.59 3.41
N SER A 429 -13.93 9.18 2.80
CA SER A 429 -15.33 9.02 3.21
C SER A 429 -15.78 7.56 3.30
N LYS A 430 -15.26 6.68 2.44
CA LYS A 430 -15.59 5.23 2.47
C LYS A 430 -15.11 4.57 3.77
N TRP A 431 -14.07 5.12 4.41
CA TRP A 431 -13.55 4.66 5.69
C TRP A 431 -14.14 5.42 6.88
N THR A 432 -14.20 6.76 6.79
CA THR A 432 -14.71 7.58 7.88
C THR A 432 -16.19 7.33 8.15
N ASP A 433 -16.98 6.90 7.17
CA ASP A 433 -18.36 6.45 7.37
C ASP A 433 -18.43 5.20 8.28
N VAL A 434 -17.48 4.26 8.15
CA VAL A 434 -17.39 3.09 9.04
C VAL A 434 -16.98 3.54 10.45
N GLN A 435 -15.97 4.40 10.56
CA GLN A 435 -15.55 4.95 11.85
C GLN A 435 -16.69 5.72 12.54
N ARG A 436 -17.49 6.48 11.78
CA ARG A 436 -18.65 7.20 12.31
C ARG A 436 -19.73 6.25 12.80
N ALA A 437 -20.01 5.16 12.08
CA ALA A 437 -20.95 4.14 12.53
C ALA A 437 -20.50 3.45 13.83
N VAL A 438 -19.19 3.23 14.01
CA VAL A 438 -18.63 2.73 15.27
C VAL A 438 -18.76 3.78 16.37
N TRP A 439 -18.38 5.03 16.07
CA TRP A 439 -18.45 6.15 17.01
C TRP A 439 -19.86 6.34 17.58
N GLU A 440 -20.88 6.30 16.72
CA GLU A 440 -22.28 6.37 17.12
C GLU A 440 -22.65 5.27 18.12
N LYS A 441 -22.09 4.06 18.01
CA LYS A 441 -22.39 2.97 18.95
C LYS A 441 -21.68 3.11 20.28
N VAL A 442 -20.48 3.69 20.30
CA VAL A 442 -19.65 3.76 21.51
C VAL A 442 -19.92 5.03 22.32
N ALA A 443 -20.27 6.14 21.67
CA ALA A 443 -20.54 7.42 22.31
C ALA A 443 -21.74 7.38 23.28
N PHE A 444 -22.78 6.56 23.00
CA PHE A 444 -23.92 6.42 23.91
C PHE A 444 -23.60 5.70 25.23
N PHE A 445 -22.46 5.01 25.33
CA PHE A 445 -22.02 4.35 26.57
C PHE A 445 -21.17 5.25 27.48
N GLU A 446 -20.69 6.39 26.99
CA GLU A 446 -19.82 7.30 27.72
C GLU A 446 -20.62 8.49 28.27
N GLY A 447 -21.26 8.29 29.42
CA GLY A 447 -21.83 9.38 30.22
C GLY A 447 -20.72 10.19 30.91
N GLU A 448 -20.79 11.52 30.77
CA GLU A 448 -20.04 12.56 31.48
C GLU A 448 -18.51 12.36 31.69
N GLY A 449 -17.73 13.01 30.82
CA GLY A 449 -16.58 13.82 31.25
C GLY A 449 -15.25 13.14 31.55
N ASP A 450 -15.21 11.84 31.84
CA ASP A 450 -13.94 11.13 32.10
C ASP A 450 -13.49 10.29 30.92
N LEU A 451 -12.23 10.50 30.51
CA LEU A 451 -11.47 9.75 29.52
C LEU A 451 -11.31 8.28 29.97
N MET A 452 -12.37 7.49 29.91
CA MET A 452 -12.29 6.07 30.25
C MET A 452 -11.47 5.28 29.22
N ALA A 453 -10.78 4.28 29.76
CA ALA A 453 -9.83 3.29 29.24
C ALA A 453 -10.27 2.36 28.08
N GLY A 454 -11.21 2.79 27.23
CA GLY A 454 -11.75 1.98 26.13
C GLY A 454 -13.24 1.71 26.27
N HIS A 455 -13.83 1.10 25.24
CA HIS A 455 -15.26 0.80 25.21
C HIS A 455 -15.56 -0.69 25.30
N ARG A 456 -16.72 -1.04 25.86
CA ARG A 456 -17.22 -2.42 25.94
C ARG A 456 -17.91 -2.90 24.67
N PHE A 457 -17.71 -2.23 23.54
CA PHE A 457 -18.36 -2.61 22.29
C PHE A 457 -17.69 -3.83 21.62
N PHE A 458 -16.36 -3.93 21.67
CA PHE A 458 -15.57 -5.07 21.17
C PHE A 458 -14.71 -5.68 22.29
N PRO A 459 -14.34 -6.97 22.22
CA PRO A 459 -13.44 -7.60 23.18
C PRO A 459 -12.00 -7.12 23.05
N ALA A 460 -11.24 -7.13 24.15
CA ALA A 460 -9.82 -6.76 24.15
C ALA A 460 -8.96 -7.63 23.21
N HIS A 461 -9.37 -8.89 23.00
CA HIS A 461 -8.73 -9.84 22.08
C HIS A 461 -9.29 -9.78 20.65
N GLN A 462 -10.06 -8.74 20.29
CA GLN A 462 -10.59 -8.56 18.93
C GLN A 462 -9.46 -8.40 17.91
N SER A 463 -9.29 -9.34 16.99
CA SER A 463 -8.35 -9.18 15.88
C SER A 463 -8.85 -8.12 14.88
N PRO A 464 -7.95 -7.45 14.14
CA PRO A 464 -8.37 -6.62 13.02
C PRO A 464 -9.09 -7.48 11.97
N VAL A 465 -10.14 -6.92 11.37
CA VAL A 465 -10.92 -7.58 10.31
C VAL A 465 -10.83 -6.83 8.98
N VAL A 466 -10.55 -5.52 9.03
CA VAL A 466 -10.20 -4.71 7.86
C VAL A 466 -9.03 -3.81 8.22
N ILE A 467 -7.98 -3.85 7.41
CA ILE A 467 -6.81 -2.99 7.55
C ILE A 467 -6.67 -2.19 6.25
N SER A 468 -6.55 -0.87 6.34
CA SER A 468 -6.10 -0.01 5.26
C SER A 468 -4.71 0.49 5.58
N VAL A 469 -3.71 0.18 4.76
CA VAL A 469 -2.32 0.61 4.94
C VAL A 469 -1.95 1.53 3.78
N THR A 470 -1.45 2.72 4.08
CA THR A 470 -1.05 3.71 3.07
C THR A 470 0.33 4.27 3.35
N SER A 471 1.20 4.30 2.34
CA SER A 471 2.52 4.94 2.40
C SER A 471 2.35 6.42 2.77
N ALA A 472 2.91 6.82 3.89
CA ALA A 472 2.73 8.15 4.44
C ALA A 472 3.67 9.16 3.76
N TYR A 473 3.11 10.23 3.18
CA TYR A 473 3.92 11.32 2.64
C TYR A 473 4.65 12.14 3.73
N SER A 474 4.00 12.35 4.88
CA SER A 474 4.55 13.17 5.97
C SER A 474 4.59 12.39 7.28
N TRP A 475 5.65 12.61 8.07
CA TRP A 475 5.82 11.97 9.36
C TRP A 475 6.33 12.97 10.41
N PRO A 476 5.78 12.99 11.63
CA PRO A 476 4.51 12.35 12.07
C PRO A 476 3.30 12.94 11.29
N PRO A 477 2.02 12.60 11.59
CA PRO A 477 0.87 13.21 10.91
C PRO A 477 0.95 14.75 10.86
N GLY A 478 0.68 15.33 9.69
CA GLY A 478 0.87 16.76 9.45
C GLY A 478 2.34 17.27 9.47
N GLY A 479 3.33 16.37 9.53
CA GLY A 479 4.77 16.65 9.51
C GLY A 479 5.34 17.25 10.80
N ILE A 480 6.67 17.33 10.91
CA ILE A 480 7.34 17.97 12.04
C ILE A 480 7.13 19.50 11.98
N ARG A 481 6.72 20.11 13.09
CA ARG A 481 6.56 21.56 13.26
C ARG A 481 7.78 22.16 13.95
N PRO A 482 8.12 23.45 13.71
CA PRO A 482 9.21 24.11 14.42
C PRO A 482 9.09 24.06 15.96
N GLY A 483 7.85 24.10 16.48
CA GLY A 483 7.59 23.94 17.92
C GLY A 483 7.88 22.54 18.46
N ASP A 484 7.87 21.50 17.62
CA ASP A 484 8.21 20.12 18.01
C ASP A 484 9.73 20.01 18.27
N CYS A 485 10.57 20.69 17.46
CA CYS A 485 12.02 20.74 17.64
C CYS A 485 12.44 21.45 18.95
N ALA A 486 11.65 22.43 19.42
CA ALA A 486 11.91 23.15 20.67
C ALA A 486 11.96 22.23 21.89
N ILE A 487 11.19 21.13 21.89
CA ILE A 487 11.16 20.16 22.99
C ILE A 487 12.40 19.26 22.94
N ALA A 488 12.71 18.70 21.76
CA ALA A 488 13.85 17.80 21.57
C ALA A 488 15.18 18.46 21.97
N MET A 489 15.38 19.73 21.62
CA MET A 489 16.65 20.44 21.87
C MET A 489 16.72 21.15 23.22
N ARG A 490 15.60 21.64 23.79
CA ARG A 490 15.63 22.30 25.12
C ARG A 490 15.97 21.30 26.22
N GLN A 491 15.58 20.02 26.07
CA GLN A 491 16.06 18.94 26.91
C GLN A 491 17.53 18.60 26.66
N LYS A 492 17.97 18.47 25.39
CA LYS A 492 19.37 18.22 25.00
C LYS A 492 20.32 19.28 25.61
N LEU A 493 19.97 20.56 25.54
CA LEU A 493 20.73 21.69 26.08
C LEU A 493 20.69 21.80 27.62
N SER A 494 19.61 21.35 28.26
CA SER A 494 19.50 21.38 29.74
C SER A 494 20.19 20.20 30.43
N LEU A 495 20.31 19.06 29.75
CA LEU A 495 20.80 17.80 30.31
C LEU A 495 22.26 17.48 29.95
N LEU A 496 22.76 18.02 28.84
CA LEU A 496 24.03 17.58 28.26
C LEU A 496 25.06 18.71 28.29
N GLY A 497 25.79 18.80 29.41
CA GLY A 497 27.22 19.03 29.25
C GLY A 497 27.76 18.00 28.25
N GLN A 498 28.58 18.44 27.29
CA GLN A 498 29.01 17.64 26.13
C GLN A 498 29.42 16.20 26.52
N GLY A 499 28.83 15.19 25.85
CA GLY A 499 29.37 13.81 25.84
C GLY A 499 28.55 12.68 26.47
N VAL A 500 27.21 12.64 26.36
CA VAL A 500 26.41 11.49 26.82
C VAL A 500 25.96 10.62 25.65
N ASN A 501 26.15 9.30 25.77
CA ASN A 501 25.96 8.35 24.67
C ASN A 501 24.87 7.28 24.90
N SER A 502 24.12 7.32 26.02
CA SER A 502 23.07 6.32 26.29
C SER A 502 21.80 6.89 26.95
N PRO A 503 20.61 6.34 26.65
CA PRO A 503 19.35 6.72 27.31
C PRO A 503 19.36 6.55 28.84
N ASP A 504 20.07 5.55 29.35
CA ASP A 504 20.15 5.23 30.78
C ASP A 504 20.95 6.28 31.57
N GLU A 505 22.04 6.79 30.99
CA GLU A 505 22.85 7.85 31.60
C GLU A 505 22.10 9.19 31.67
N ILE A 506 21.25 9.48 30.67
CA ILE A 506 20.40 10.68 30.66
C ILE A 506 19.26 10.55 31.68
N CYS A 507 18.63 9.37 31.77
CA CYS A 507 17.60 9.09 32.79
C CYS A 507 18.18 9.25 34.21
N ALA A 508 19.40 8.77 34.46
CA ALA A 508 20.08 8.96 35.75
C ALA A 508 20.35 10.44 36.10
N ARG A 509 20.83 11.24 35.14
CA ARG A 509 21.07 12.68 35.34
C ARG A 509 19.77 13.48 35.49
N TYR A 510 18.73 13.11 34.77
CA TYR A 510 17.42 13.76 34.86
C TYR A 510 16.75 13.47 36.21
N LYS A 511 16.90 12.25 36.74
CA LYS A 511 16.49 11.92 38.12
C LYS A 511 17.18 12.83 39.15
N GLN A 512 18.50 12.99 39.06
CA GLN A 512 19.26 13.92 39.93
C GLN A 512 18.79 15.37 39.81
N PHE A 513 18.40 15.81 38.61
CA PHE A 513 17.83 17.14 38.40
C PHE A 513 16.46 17.32 39.06
N LEU A 514 15.58 16.31 38.99
CA LEU A 514 14.26 16.34 39.62
C LEU A 514 14.33 16.27 41.15
N GLU A 515 15.31 15.56 41.71
CA GLU A 515 15.59 15.59 43.15
C GLU A 515 16.02 16.99 43.62
N ALA A 516 16.74 17.74 42.78
CA ALA A 516 17.19 19.10 43.07
C ALA A 516 16.08 20.17 42.91
N LYS A 517 15.06 19.91 42.09
CA LYS A 517 13.97 20.84 41.77
C LYS A 517 12.62 20.23 42.20
N LYS A 518 12.08 20.72 43.32
CA LYS A 518 10.83 20.23 43.93
C LYS A 518 9.74 19.93 42.87
N PRO A 519 9.13 18.74 42.87
CA PRO A 519 8.30 18.20 41.78
C PRO A 519 6.95 18.91 41.52
N GLY A 520 6.66 20.02 42.19
CA GLY A 520 5.41 20.78 42.01
C GLY A 520 5.37 21.74 40.81
N GLU A 521 6.50 21.96 40.12
CA GLU A 521 6.58 22.89 38.97
C GLU A 521 6.31 22.24 37.60
N PHE A 522 6.22 20.90 37.52
CA PHE A 522 6.07 20.20 36.25
C PHE A 522 4.73 19.48 36.15
N ILE A 523 3.88 19.93 35.23
CA ILE A 523 2.61 19.27 34.91
C ILE A 523 2.91 18.11 33.95
N PHE A 524 3.00 16.89 34.48
CA PHE A 524 3.05 15.66 33.70
C PHE A 524 1.71 14.93 33.82
N HIS A 525 1.01 14.74 32.71
CA HIS A 525 -0.24 13.97 32.63
C HIS A 525 0.06 12.50 32.28
N ASP A 526 0.87 11.84 33.11
CA ASP A 526 1.13 10.41 32.99
C ASP A 526 0.73 9.72 34.30
N GLU A 527 -0.21 8.77 34.21
CA GLU A 527 -0.90 8.13 35.34
C GLU A 527 -0.04 7.05 36.03
N THR A 528 1.23 6.90 35.63
CA THR A 528 2.18 5.97 36.26
C THR A 528 2.34 6.29 37.76
N PRO A 529 2.14 5.32 38.68
CA PRO A 529 2.19 5.57 40.12
C PRO A 529 3.61 5.87 40.63
N ASN A 530 4.65 5.52 39.86
CA ASN A 530 6.04 5.72 40.23
C ASN A 530 6.62 7.03 39.61
N PRO A 531 7.03 8.01 40.43
CA PRO A 531 7.62 9.27 39.94
C PRO A 531 8.91 9.06 39.13
N ASP A 532 9.67 7.99 39.38
CA ASP A 532 10.89 7.67 38.63
C ASP A 532 10.60 7.13 37.22
N GLU A 533 9.52 6.36 37.07
CA GLU A 533 9.05 5.89 35.75
C GLU A 533 8.43 7.04 34.95
N ARG A 534 7.70 7.93 35.63
CA ARG A 534 7.11 9.14 35.03
C ARG A 534 8.19 10.06 34.45
N ALA A 535 9.27 10.28 35.20
CA ALA A 535 10.40 11.10 34.79
C ALA A 535 11.12 10.54 33.55
N CYS A 536 11.44 9.25 33.54
CA CYS A 536 12.15 8.65 32.40
C CYS A 536 11.22 8.31 31.22
N GLY A 537 9.93 8.11 31.46
CA GLY A 537 8.89 8.02 30.43
C GLY A 537 8.72 9.31 29.62
N ALA A 538 8.85 10.47 30.28
CA ALA A 538 8.79 11.79 29.64
C ALA A 538 9.97 12.08 28.69
N LEU A 539 11.12 11.40 28.85
CA LEU A 539 12.28 11.56 27.97
C LEU A 539 12.22 10.68 26.69
N ARG A 540 11.40 9.62 26.68
CA ARG A 540 11.28 8.70 25.54
C ARG A 540 10.75 9.39 24.28
N THR A 541 9.79 10.30 24.46
CA THR A 541 9.13 11.01 23.37
C THR A 541 10.09 11.91 22.58
N PRO A 542 10.86 12.81 23.21
CA PRO A 542 11.87 13.62 22.52
C PRO A 542 13.01 12.81 21.89
N PHE A 543 13.45 11.69 22.49
CA PHE A 543 14.44 10.81 21.86
C PHE A 543 13.87 10.13 20.59
N ALA A 544 12.66 9.60 20.67
CA ALA A 544 11.98 9.01 19.52
C ALA A 544 11.72 10.03 18.41
N LEU A 545 11.50 11.31 18.76
CA LEU A 545 11.39 12.40 17.81
C LEU A 545 12.71 12.71 17.10
N ASP A 546 13.83 12.79 17.83
CA ASP A 546 15.18 13.00 17.26
C ASP A 546 15.54 11.87 16.28
N GLN A 547 15.29 10.62 16.68
CA GLN A 547 15.49 9.45 15.82
C GLN A 547 14.57 9.47 14.59
N ALA A 548 13.31 9.93 14.74
CA ALA A 548 12.40 10.08 13.62
C ALA A 548 12.88 11.15 12.62
N VAL A 549 13.38 12.30 13.10
CA VAL A 549 13.98 13.34 12.24
C VAL A 549 15.16 12.78 11.46
N GLU A 550 16.09 12.10 12.14
CA GLU A 550 17.25 11.47 11.50
C GLU A 550 16.83 10.44 10.45
N ASN A 551 15.80 9.62 10.75
CA ASN A 551 15.25 8.66 9.81
C ASN A 551 14.69 9.35 8.55
N ILE A 552 13.93 10.43 8.70
CA ILE A 552 13.34 11.19 7.58
C ILE A 552 14.45 11.81 6.71
N ASP A 553 15.46 12.42 7.32
CA ASP A 553 16.56 13.04 6.58
C ASP A 553 17.41 12.01 5.85
N ARG A 554 17.72 10.89 6.52
CA ARG A 554 18.42 9.77 5.90
C ARG A 554 17.65 9.24 4.70
N LYS A 555 16.32 9.08 4.82
CA LYS A 555 15.42 8.69 3.72
C LYS A 555 15.49 9.63 2.52
N LYS A 556 15.44 10.95 2.78
CA LYS A 556 15.56 11.97 1.74
C LYS A 556 16.89 11.87 0.99
N LYS A 557 17.99 11.54 1.68
CA LYS A 557 19.33 11.33 1.08
C LYS A 557 19.44 10.06 0.24
N ILE A 558 18.82 8.96 0.66
CA ILE A 558 18.84 7.68 -0.08
C ILE A 558 17.82 7.60 -1.23
N GLY A 559 17.05 8.66 -1.46
CA GLY A 559 16.18 8.78 -2.64
C GLY A 559 14.90 7.93 -2.60
N ILE A 560 14.44 7.54 -1.40
CA ILE A 560 13.15 6.83 -1.26
C ILE A 560 12.00 7.76 -1.67
N LYS A 561 11.09 7.24 -2.51
CA LYS A 561 9.97 7.99 -3.10
C LYS A 561 8.65 7.69 -2.38
N SER A 562 7.94 8.74 -1.95
CA SER A 562 6.59 8.64 -1.37
C SER A 562 5.53 8.29 -2.43
N ASP A 563 4.37 7.77 -1.99
CA ASP A 563 3.21 7.53 -2.86
C ASP A 563 2.55 8.84 -3.32
N LEU A 564 3.05 9.40 -4.42
CA LEU A 564 2.46 10.58 -5.06
C LEU A 564 1.11 10.29 -5.73
N ALA A 565 0.79 9.04 -6.07
CA ALA A 565 -0.46 8.71 -6.75
C ALA A 565 -1.66 8.93 -5.81
N THR A 566 -1.58 8.43 -4.58
CA THR A 566 -2.66 8.57 -3.60
C THR A 566 -2.59 9.86 -2.79
N TYR A 567 -1.39 10.43 -2.57
CA TYR A 567 -1.22 11.69 -1.83
C TYR A 567 -1.49 12.93 -2.67
N LEU A 568 -1.01 12.98 -3.93
CA LEU A 568 -1.01 14.18 -4.75
C LEU A 568 -1.96 14.07 -5.94
N ALA A 569 -1.80 13.04 -6.77
CA ALA A 569 -2.58 12.91 -7.99
C ALA A 569 -4.08 12.85 -7.64
N PHE A 570 -4.50 11.88 -6.83
CA PHE A 570 -5.92 11.71 -6.49
C PHE A 570 -6.60 13.01 -5.99
N PRO A 571 -6.06 13.76 -5.01
CA PRO A 571 -6.68 15.02 -4.58
C PRO A 571 -6.71 16.10 -5.64
N LEU A 572 -5.65 16.28 -6.42
CA LEU A 572 -5.60 17.29 -7.50
C LEU A 572 -6.78 17.13 -8.46
N PHE A 573 -7.09 15.89 -8.83
CA PHE A 573 -8.20 15.60 -9.73
C PHE A 573 -9.57 15.72 -9.08
N ARG A 574 -9.65 15.61 -7.75
CA ARG A 574 -10.86 15.92 -6.98
C ARG A 574 -11.01 17.42 -6.71
N GLY A 575 -10.17 18.26 -7.31
CA GLY A 575 -10.18 19.71 -7.14
C GLY A 575 -9.62 20.16 -5.79
N ASP A 576 -8.77 19.36 -5.16
CA ASP A 576 -8.10 19.67 -3.89
C ASP A 576 -6.61 19.91 -4.13
N LEU A 577 -6.21 21.18 -4.08
CA LEU A 577 -4.84 21.63 -4.33
C LEU A 577 -4.01 21.73 -3.03
N ARG A 578 -4.61 21.49 -1.86
CA ARG A 578 -3.92 21.58 -0.56
C ARG A 578 -2.70 20.65 -0.47
N PRO A 579 -2.73 19.39 -0.95
CA PRO A 579 -1.54 18.52 -0.93
C PRO A 579 -0.41 19.05 -1.84
N LEU A 580 -0.76 19.64 -2.99
CA LEU A 580 0.21 20.29 -3.88
C LEU A 580 0.84 21.50 -3.20
N GLY A 581 0.03 22.36 -2.59
CA GLY A 581 0.54 23.51 -1.84
C GLY A 581 1.44 23.10 -0.67
N ALA A 582 1.06 22.04 0.07
CA ALA A 582 1.89 21.47 1.12
C ALA A 582 3.22 20.91 0.59
N MET A 583 3.21 20.23 -0.56
CA MET A 583 4.43 19.74 -1.21
C MET A 583 5.34 20.90 -1.63
N ILE A 584 4.79 21.95 -2.25
CA ILE A 584 5.54 23.15 -2.66
C ILE A 584 6.15 23.86 -1.44
N ALA A 585 5.37 24.04 -0.37
CA ALA A 585 5.86 24.60 0.88
C ALA A 585 6.92 23.70 1.56
N GLY A 586 6.85 22.39 1.33
CA GLY A 586 7.78 21.38 1.84
C GLY A 586 9.13 21.36 1.12
N VAL A 587 9.21 21.77 -0.16
CA VAL A 587 10.49 21.96 -0.89
C VAL A 587 11.41 22.93 -0.16
N ALA A 588 10.82 23.88 0.56
CA ALA A 588 11.52 24.86 1.39
C ALA A 588 11.86 24.38 2.81
N ARG A 589 11.83 23.07 3.11
CA ARG A 589 12.15 22.57 4.46
C ARG A 589 13.39 21.68 4.44
N ASP A 590 14.45 22.17 5.08
CA ASP A 590 15.54 21.35 5.62
C ASP A 590 15.23 21.14 7.11
N LEU A 591 14.64 19.98 7.42
CA LEU A 591 14.12 19.64 8.75
C LEU A 591 15.26 19.57 9.77
N ARG A 592 16.43 19.06 9.36
CA ARG A 592 17.62 19.01 10.20
C ARG A 592 18.13 20.39 10.56
N ALA A 593 18.36 21.23 9.56
CA ALA A 593 18.83 22.60 9.78
C ALA A 593 17.83 23.40 10.63
N ALA A 594 16.53 23.21 10.41
CA ALA A 594 15.49 23.86 11.20
C ALA A 594 15.45 23.40 12.67
N CYS A 595 15.70 22.10 12.95
CA CYS A 595 15.75 21.59 14.32
C CYS A 595 17.11 21.83 15.01
N GLU A 596 18.24 21.89 14.28
CA GLU A 596 19.58 22.07 14.84
C GLU A 596 19.90 23.53 15.20
N SER A 597 19.46 24.50 14.41
CA SER A 597 19.96 25.87 14.55
C SER A 597 18.98 26.87 15.20
N PHE A 598 17.67 26.56 15.25
CA PHE A 598 16.59 27.55 15.47
C PHE A 598 16.73 28.85 14.66
N SER A 599 17.62 28.87 13.67
CA SER A 599 18.06 30.05 12.97
C SER A 599 17.76 29.88 11.49
N LEU A 600 17.25 30.96 10.91
CA LEU A 600 17.10 31.05 9.46
C LEU A 600 18.49 30.85 8.83
N PRO A 601 18.59 30.21 7.65
CA PRO A 601 19.88 30.00 6.99
C PRO A 601 20.67 31.31 6.90
N GLU A 602 21.96 31.28 7.19
CA GLU A 602 22.78 32.51 7.31
C GLU A 602 22.78 33.37 6.03
N ASN A 603 22.54 32.74 4.88
CA ASN A 603 22.48 33.39 3.57
C ASN A 603 21.10 34.02 3.27
N ARG A 604 21.10 35.34 2.99
CA ARG A 604 19.88 36.10 2.61
C ARG A 604 19.21 35.60 1.33
N GLN A 605 19.96 35.02 0.38
CA GLN A 605 19.37 34.50 -0.87
C GLN A 605 18.56 33.23 -0.59
N ASP A 606 19.09 32.33 0.23
CA ASP A 606 18.40 31.09 0.62
C ASP A 606 17.16 31.41 1.44
N GLN A 607 17.23 32.38 2.37
CA GLN A 607 16.04 32.84 3.10
C GLN A 607 14.94 33.39 2.19
N ARG A 608 15.30 34.12 1.12
CA ARG A 608 14.33 34.65 0.15
C ARG A 608 13.71 33.53 -0.68
N ALA A 609 14.52 32.58 -1.12
CA ALA A 609 14.05 31.41 -1.88
C ALA A 609 13.07 30.56 -1.03
N LEU A 610 13.42 30.30 0.23
CA LEU A 610 12.57 29.55 1.17
C LEU A 610 11.22 30.25 1.40
N ARG A 611 11.24 31.55 1.72
CA ARG A 611 10.01 32.33 1.92
C ARG A 611 9.15 32.43 0.66
N PHE A 612 9.78 32.50 -0.51
CA PHE A 612 9.08 32.49 -1.79
C PHE A 612 8.29 31.18 -1.96
N TRP A 613 8.96 30.04 -1.85
CA TRP A 613 8.30 28.74 -2.00
C TRP A 613 7.24 28.47 -0.93
N GLN A 614 7.46 28.91 0.32
CA GLN A 614 6.43 28.86 1.37
C GLN A 614 5.18 29.65 0.98
N ARG A 615 5.33 30.91 0.55
CA ARG A 615 4.20 31.74 0.11
C ARG A 615 3.49 31.20 -1.12
N VAL A 616 4.23 30.62 -2.07
CA VAL A 616 3.63 29.95 -3.23
C VAL A 616 2.82 28.74 -2.77
N GLY A 617 3.35 27.92 -1.86
CA GLY A 617 2.65 26.77 -1.31
C GLY A 617 1.39 27.14 -0.53
N GLU A 618 1.44 28.21 0.28
CA GLU A 618 0.27 28.79 0.96
C GLU A 618 -0.77 29.27 -0.05
N PHE A 619 -0.37 30.07 -1.03
CA PHE A 619 -1.26 30.56 -2.09
C PHE A 619 -1.94 29.42 -2.85
N VAL A 620 -1.21 28.37 -3.23
CA VAL A 620 -1.77 27.20 -3.92
C VAL A 620 -2.76 26.44 -3.03
N SER A 621 -2.47 26.32 -1.73
CA SER A 621 -3.38 25.68 -0.76
C SER A 621 -4.67 26.48 -0.57
N ASP A 622 -4.62 27.80 -0.72
CA ASP A 622 -5.72 28.73 -0.46
C ASP A 622 -6.45 29.20 -1.74
N LEU A 623 -6.15 28.61 -2.90
CA LEU A 623 -6.81 28.96 -4.15
C LEU A 623 -8.35 28.87 -4.03
N PRO A 624 -9.10 29.87 -4.52
CA PRO A 624 -10.56 29.82 -4.49
C PRO A 624 -11.09 28.71 -5.41
N PHE A 625 -12.29 28.21 -5.12
CA PHE A 625 -13.00 27.17 -5.91
C PHE A 625 -12.41 25.75 -5.84
N GLN A 626 -11.77 25.41 -4.72
CA GLN A 626 -11.37 24.03 -4.41
C GLN A 626 -12.52 23.22 -3.79
N ASN A 627 -12.44 21.89 -3.90
CA ASN A 627 -13.35 20.99 -3.18
C ASN A 627 -13.10 21.11 -1.67
N THR A 628 -14.10 21.61 -0.96
CA THR A 628 -14.03 21.86 0.48
C THR A 628 -14.21 20.58 1.30
N ASP A 629 -14.84 19.55 0.74
CA ASP A 629 -15.04 18.26 1.41
C ASP A 629 -13.78 17.38 1.30
N ILE A 630 -12.94 17.50 2.32
CA ILE A 630 -11.68 16.75 2.48
C ILE A 630 -11.90 15.24 2.46
N GLU A 631 -13.01 14.73 3.01
CA GLU A 631 -13.25 13.28 3.08
C GLU A 631 -13.56 12.70 1.69
N SER A 632 -14.16 13.50 0.81
CA SER A 632 -14.40 13.13 -0.59
C SER A 632 -13.23 13.40 -1.55
N SER A 633 -12.26 14.23 -1.14
CA SER A 633 -11.13 14.65 -1.98
C SER A 633 -9.81 13.95 -1.63
N ARG A 634 -9.65 13.43 -0.40
CA ARG A 634 -8.45 12.71 0.03
C ARG A 634 -8.65 11.21 0.02
N THR A 635 -7.54 10.47 -0.01
CA THR A 635 -7.52 9.02 0.12
C THR A 635 -7.51 8.57 1.59
N ILE A 636 -7.98 7.35 1.86
CA ILE A 636 -8.20 6.79 3.22
C ILE A 636 -7.01 7.04 4.17
N GLY A 637 -5.78 6.73 3.74
CA GLY A 637 -4.59 6.88 4.59
C GLY A 637 -3.94 8.26 4.61
N HIS A 638 -4.47 9.23 3.85
CA HIS A 638 -3.98 10.61 3.79
C HIS A 638 -4.91 11.62 4.48
N LEU A 639 -5.95 11.12 5.15
CA LEU A 639 -6.77 11.91 6.06
C LEU A 639 -6.19 11.85 7.48
N ASP A 640 -5.17 12.68 7.72
CA ASP A 640 -4.57 12.84 9.04
C ASP A 640 -5.53 13.53 10.01
N PRO A 641 -5.61 13.06 11.28
CA PRO A 641 -6.36 13.77 12.30
C PRO A 641 -5.78 15.18 12.52
N PRO A 642 -6.62 16.21 12.72
CA PRO A 642 -6.16 17.58 12.86
C PRO A 642 -5.37 17.76 14.16
N ARG A 643 -4.13 18.22 14.03
CA ARG A 643 -3.26 18.57 15.15
C ARG A 643 -3.59 19.97 15.69
N SER A 644 -3.80 20.10 17.00
CA SER A 644 -4.04 21.42 17.61
C SER A 644 -2.83 22.35 17.41
N SER A 645 -3.08 23.66 17.25
CA SER A 645 -2.04 24.67 17.03
C SER A 645 -1.11 24.87 18.23
N VAL A 646 -1.50 24.40 19.41
CA VAL A 646 -0.78 24.56 20.69
C VAL A 646 -0.09 23.26 21.12
N ASN A 647 -0.32 22.14 20.39
CA ASN A 647 0.18 20.84 20.82
C ASN A 647 1.71 20.79 20.75
N LEU A 648 2.28 20.36 21.88
CA LEU A 648 3.66 19.95 22.04
C LEU A 648 3.65 18.41 22.08
N VAL A 649 4.76 17.75 21.72
CA VAL A 649 4.80 16.29 21.58
C VAL A 649 4.48 15.55 22.90
N ASP A 650 4.64 16.23 24.05
CA ASP A 650 4.31 15.69 25.38
C ASP A 650 2.91 16.08 25.90
N THR A 651 2.13 16.87 25.16
CA THR A 651 0.75 17.24 25.53
C THR A 651 -0.26 16.51 24.65
N LEU A 652 -0.62 15.28 25.06
CA LEU A 652 -1.62 14.47 24.36
C LEU A 652 -3.00 15.10 24.46
N ARG A 653 -3.60 15.46 23.32
CA ARG A 653 -4.99 15.93 23.24
C ARG A 653 -5.78 15.10 22.24
N MET A 654 -7.08 14.95 22.50
CA MET A 654 -7.99 14.41 21.49
C MET A 654 -8.02 15.35 20.27
N PRO A 655 -7.95 14.81 19.04
CA PRO A 655 -8.11 15.60 17.84
C PRO A 655 -9.49 16.27 17.77
N ALA A 656 -9.56 17.45 17.16
CA ALA A 656 -10.84 18.17 16.98
C ALA A 656 -11.83 17.44 16.04
N ARG A 657 -11.32 16.52 15.21
CA ARG A 657 -12.13 15.57 14.41
C ARG A 657 -11.81 14.16 14.87
N GLN A 658 -12.84 13.38 15.19
CA GLN A 658 -12.74 12.02 15.71
C GLN A 658 -12.62 10.93 14.62
N LEU A 659 -12.20 11.32 13.40
CA LEU A 659 -12.15 10.44 12.22
C LEU A 659 -10.82 10.66 11.48
N GLY A 660 -10.33 9.63 10.77
CA GLY A 660 -9.07 9.68 10.04
C GLY A 660 -8.18 8.44 10.25
N THR A 661 -6.87 8.66 10.21
CA THR A 661 -5.86 7.62 10.49
C THR A 661 -5.82 7.26 11.98
N THR A 662 -5.51 6.01 12.28
CA THR A 662 -5.65 5.40 13.62
C THR A 662 -4.35 4.80 14.16
N HIS A 663 -3.51 4.32 13.25
CA HIS A 663 -2.32 3.55 13.57
C HIS A 663 -1.16 3.97 12.67
N GLU A 664 0.03 3.59 13.09
CA GLU A 664 1.31 3.77 12.42
C GLU A 664 2.01 2.41 12.28
N ILE A 665 2.74 2.20 11.17
CA ILE A 665 3.49 0.97 10.92
C ILE A 665 4.88 1.29 10.35
N ARG A 666 5.93 0.72 10.94
CA ARG A 666 7.35 0.93 10.56
C ARG A 666 8.20 -0.31 10.80
N SER A 667 9.42 -0.35 10.28
CA SER A 667 10.34 -1.47 10.54
C SER A 667 10.88 -1.44 11.98
N ILE A 668 11.12 -2.62 12.61
CA ILE A 668 11.62 -2.74 14.02
C ILE A 668 13.09 -2.31 14.18
N ARG A 669 13.77 -2.08 13.06
CA ARG A 669 15.12 -1.54 12.92
C ARG A 669 15.21 -1.16 11.45
N TRP A 670 15.86 -0.04 11.11
CA TRP A 670 16.02 0.34 9.71
C TRP A 670 16.70 -0.80 8.95
N ALA A 671 15.97 -1.43 8.04
CA ALA A 671 16.47 -2.44 7.12
C ALA A 671 16.34 -1.89 5.70
N PRO A 672 17.36 -2.06 4.84
CA PRO A 672 17.24 -1.68 3.44
C PRO A 672 16.13 -2.49 2.77
N PRO A 673 15.45 -1.93 1.74
CA PRO A 673 14.51 -2.68 0.94
C PRO A 673 15.19 -3.92 0.35
N SER A 674 14.82 -5.09 0.87
CA SER A 674 15.23 -6.37 0.29
C SER A 674 13.98 -7.08 -0.20
N GLN A 675 13.79 -7.05 -1.50
CA GLN A 675 12.99 -8.05 -2.19
C GLN A 675 13.94 -9.21 -2.43
N ALA A 676 13.66 -10.38 -1.86
CA ALA A 676 14.47 -11.55 -2.13
C ALA A 676 14.23 -12.02 -3.57
N ASP A 677 15.28 -12.57 -4.18
CA ASP A 677 15.14 -13.26 -5.45
C ASP A 677 14.15 -14.42 -5.27
N TYR A 678 13.22 -14.55 -6.22
CA TYR A 678 12.12 -15.51 -6.13
C TYR A 678 12.59 -16.95 -5.90
N LYS A 679 13.70 -17.35 -6.52
CA LYS A 679 14.35 -18.67 -6.36
C LYS A 679 14.92 -18.92 -4.96
N ASP A 680 15.25 -17.86 -4.23
CA ASP A 680 15.92 -17.94 -2.93
C ASP A 680 14.91 -17.87 -1.77
N ILE A 681 13.64 -17.52 -2.06
CA ILE A 681 12.54 -17.51 -1.09
C ILE A 681 12.46 -18.80 -0.25
N PRO A 682 12.65 -20.03 -0.78
CA PRO A 682 12.60 -21.25 0.05
C PRO A 682 13.65 -21.36 1.15
N ALA A 683 14.81 -20.74 0.98
CA ALA A 683 16.02 -21.02 1.76
C ALA A 683 16.66 -19.78 2.42
N ASP A 684 16.29 -18.57 2.02
CA ASP A 684 16.93 -17.34 2.50
C ASP A 684 16.59 -17.08 3.99
N PRO A 685 17.54 -17.18 4.93
CA PRO A 685 17.26 -17.00 6.36
C PRO A 685 16.81 -15.58 6.74
N SER A 686 17.08 -14.57 5.89
CA SER A 686 16.67 -13.19 6.14
C SER A 686 15.15 -12.97 6.06
N LEU A 687 14.42 -13.91 5.44
CA LEU A 687 12.97 -13.84 5.25
C LEU A 687 12.19 -14.64 6.32
N ASN A 688 12.85 -15.10 7.37
CA ASN A 688 12.20 -15.85 8.46
C ASN A 688 11.20 -14.96 9.22
N CYS A 689 9.91 -15.32 9.19
CA CYS A 689 8.91 -14.68 10.01
C CYS A 689 8.91 -15.29 11.42
N ALA A 690 9.28 -14.51 12.43
CA ALA A 690 9.30 -14.96 13.82
C ALA A 690 7.90 -15.35 14.33
N VAL A 691 7.83 -16.26 15.31
CA VAL A 691 6.57 -16.71 15.93
C VAL A 691 6.08 -15.68 16.95
N SER A 692 5.12 -14.85 16.56
CA SER A 692 4.56 -13.79 17.42
C SER A 692 3.18 -14.17 17.97
N HIS A 693 3.12 -15.18 18.84
CA HIS A 693 1.85 -15.64 19.42
C HIS A 693 1.13 -14.55 20.24
N ASP A 694 -0.13 -14.28 19.87
CA ASP A 694 -1.08 -13.38 20.56
C ASP A 694 -0.49 -12.03 20.99
N TRP A 695 0.52 -11.53 20.25
CA TRP A 695 1.27 -10.34 20.64
C TRP A 695 0.36 -9.13 20.84
N LEU A 696 -0.68 -8.99 20.02
CA LEU A 696 -1.65 -7.90 20.09
C LEU A 696 -2.50 -7.97 21.35
N THR A 697 -2.93 -9.18 21.73
CA THR A 697 -3.68 -9.40 22.97
C THR A 697 -2.81 -9.04 24.18
N ARG A 698 -1.56 -9.55 24.21
CA ARG A 698 -0.58 -9.22 25.26
C ARG A 698 -0.34 -7.72 25.35
N ALA A 699 -0.17 -7.06 24.20
CA ALA A 699 0.04 -5.62 24.11
C ALA A 699 -1.12 -4.83 24.71
N ARG A 700 -2.37 -5.20 24.39
CA ARG A 700 -3.54 -4.52 24.94
C ARG A 700 -3.75 -4.79 26.43
N THR A 701 -3.43 -6.00 26.92
CA THR A 701 -3.58 -6.35 28.34
C THR A 701 -2.55 -5.70 29.26
N ALA A 702 -1.35 -5.39 28.74
CA ALA A 702 -0.28 -4.79 29.52
C ALA A 702 -0.44 -3.27 29.73
N GLN A 703 -1.35 -2.61 29.01
CA GLN A 703 -1.67 -1.19 29.18
C GLN A 703 -2.89 -1.03 30.09
N THR A 704 -2.82 -0.12 31.07
CA THR A 704 -3.91 0.18 32.02
C THR A 704 -5.20 0.59 31.31
N ASN A 705 -5.07 1.29 30.17
CA ASN A 705 -6.21 1.89 29.46
C ASN A 705 -6.44 1.32 28.04
N GLY A 706 -5.76 0.24 27.67
CA GLY A 706 -5.88 -0.43 26.37
C GLY A 706 -5.44 0.38 25.15
N THR A 707 -5.45 1.72 25.17
CA THR A 707 -5.06 2.61 24.08
C THR A 707 -3.57 2.93 24.08
N GLN A 708 -3.02 3.44 22.97
CA GLN A 708 -1.61 3.84 22.86
C GLN A 708 -0.57 2.73 23.09
N TRP A 709 -0.83 1.55 22.53
CA TRP A 709 0.13 0.44 22.55
C TRP A 709 1.12 0.53 21.38
N GLU A 710 2.31 -0.02 21.60
CA GLU A 710 3.39 -0.15 20.62
C GLU A 710 3.88 -1.60 20.63
N SER A 711 3.85 -2.26 19.46
CA SER A 711 4.13 -3.70 19.38
C SER A 711 5.57 -4.06 19.78
N ALA A 712 6.54 -3.16 19.58
CA ALA A 712 7.95 -3.37 19.91
C ALA A 712 8.20 -3.38 21.43
N ILE A 713 7.50 -2.54 22.19
CA ILE A 713 7.64 -2.45 23.66
C ILE A 713 6.96 -3.63 24.37
N LEU A 714 5.90 -4.17 23.76
CA LEU A 714 4.96 -5.08 24.42
C LEU A 714 5.10 -6.55 24.02
N ALA A 715 6.06 -6.86 23.16
CA ALA A 715 6.46 -8.22 22.84
C ALA A 715 7.97 -8.45 23.13
N PRO A 716 8.45 -8.27 24.38
CA PRO A 716 9.74 -8.82 24.75
C PRO A 716 9.69 -10.35 24.62
N PRO A 717 10.80 -11.04 24.29
CA PRO A 717 10.84 -12.50 24.27
C PRO A 717 10.40 -13.02 25.64
N LEU A 718 9.33 -13.81 25.69
CA LEU A 718 8.93 -14.47 26.93
C LEU A 718 9.80 -15.73 27.10
N ASP A 719 10.20 -16.01 28.35
CA ASP A 719 10.69 -17.35 28.69
C ASP A 719 9.63 -18.38 28.27
N PRO A 720 10.03 -19.49 27.63
CA PRO A 720 9.10 -20.53 27.21
C PRO A 720 8.31 -21.02 28.42
N ASP A 721 6.98 -20.88 28.35
CA ASP A 721 6.07 -21.42 29.35
C ASP A 721 6.27 -22.95 29.42
N PRO A 722 6.70 -23.51 30.57
CA PRO A 722 6.87 -24.96 30.72
C PRO A 722 5.59 -25.75 30.47
N ALA A 723 4.41 -25.14 30.67
CA ALA A 723 3.10 -25.75 30.41
C ALA A 723 2.64 -25.59 28.95
N ASN A 724 3.22 -24.64 28.20
CA ASN A 724 2.94 -24.37 26.80
C ASN A 724 4.25 -24.03 26.04
N PRO A 725 5.09 -25.04 25.72
CA PRO A 725 6.41 -24.83 25.09
C PRO A 725 6.37 -24.31 23.64
N ARG A 726 5.19 -23.91 23.12
CA ARG A 726 5.03 -23.39 21.76
C ARG A 726 5.43 -21.91 21.69
N GLY A 727 6.63 -21.64 21.15
CA GLY A 727 6.94 -20.41 20.41
C GLY A 727 6.95 -19.06 21.16
N SER A 728 7.41 -19.01 22.42
CA SER A 728 7.38 -17.78 23.25
C SER A 728 8.34 -16.64 22.83
N GLY A 729 9.18 -16.83 21.79
CA GLY A 729 10.37 -16.01 21.55
C GLY A 729 10.33 -15.00 20.39
N GLY A 730 9.23 -14.83 19.66
CA GLY A 730 9.23 -13.98 18.45
C GLY A 730 8.72 -12.54 18.66
N HIS A 731 9.52 -11.57 18.20
CA HIS A 731 9.04 -10.21 17.98
C HIS A 731 8.11 -10.15 16.75
N PRO A 732 7.15 -9.22 16.68
CA PRO A 732 6.45 -8.89 15.44
C PRO A 732 7.45 -8.62 14.29
N ALA A 733 7.07 -8.77 13.03
CA ALA A 733 7.96 -8.48 11.90
C ALA A 733 8.15 -6.97 11.65
N VAL A 734 7.18 -6.17 12.12
CA VAL A 734 7.12 -4.72 12.00
C VAL A 734 6.60 -4.13 13.30
N GLU A 735 6.97 -2.89 13.56
CA GLU A 735 6.45 -2.13 14.66
C GLU A 735 5.12 -1.52 14.24
N MET A 736 4.06 -1.88 14.97
CA MET A 736 2.74 -1.33 14.83
C MET A 736 2.45 -0.50 16.08
N THR A 737 1.99 0.73 15.87
CA THR A 737 1.72 1.69 16.93
C THR A 737 0.29 2.18 16.80
N HIS A 738 -0.48 2.08 17.89
CA HIS A 738 -1.83 2.64 17.94
C HIS A 738 -1.79 4.09 18.44
N GLY A 739 -2.30 5.03 17.65
CA GLY A 739 -2.21 6.46 17.93
C GLY A 739 -0.89 7.11 17.50
N PHE A 740 -0.71 8.37 17.86
CA PHE A 740 0.34 9.24 17.29
C PHE A 740 1.11 9.99 18.38
N ARG A 741 1.92 9.25 19.16
CA ARG A 741 2.71 9.83 20.26
C ARG A 741 3.61 10.97 19.77
N LEU A 742 4.27 10.79 18.62
CA LEU A 742 5.15 11.79 18.02
C LEU A 742 4.41 13.04 17.49
N ALA A 743 3.08 13.02 17.41
CA ALA A 743 2.27 14.17 17.00
C ALA A 743 1.62 14.91 18.17
N GLY A 744 1.75 14.41 19.41
CA GLY A 744 1.01 14.91 20.57
C GLY A 744 -0.50 14.68 20.46
N LEU A 745 -0.93 13.54 19.90
CA LEU A 745 -2.34 13.21 19.70
C LEU A 745 -2.74 11.91 20.40
N LEU A 746 -3.91 11.93 21.05
CA LEU A 746 -4.60 10.71 21.43
C LEU A 746 -5.14 10.00 20.17
N PRO A 747 -5.21 8.65 20.17
CA PRO A 747 -5.82 7.91 19.07
C PRO A 747 -7.30 8.28 18.93
N ILE A 748 -7.79 8.36 17.69
CA ILE A 748 -9.20 8.64 17.38
C ILE A 748 -10.12 7.42 17.61
N THR A 749 -9.55 6.21 17.59
CA THR A 749 -10.22 4.93 17.79
C THR A 749 -9.75 4.29 19.09
N ARG A 750 -10.50 3.31 19.60
CA ARG A 750 -10.03 2.49 20.71
C ARG A 750 -9.17 1.34 20.15
N ALA A 751 -8.27 0.83 20.98
CA ALA A 751 -7.28 -0.14 20.53
C ALA A 751 -7.85 -1.48 20.09
N ASN A 752 -9.00 -1.87 20.64
CA ASN A 752 -9.76 -3.08 20.32
C ASN A 752 -10.66 -2.91 19.09
N ASP A 753 -10.62 -1.76 18.41
CA ASP A 753 -11.36 -1.58 17.16
C ASP A 753 -10.83 -2.52 16.08
N PRO A 754 -11.72 -3.24 15.37
CA PRO A 754 -11.33 -4.20 14.34
C PRO A 754 -10.98 -3.53 13.00
N PHE A 755 -11.11 -2.20 12.90
CA PHE A 755 -10.90 -1.42 11.68
C PHE A 755 -9.65 -0.56 11.82
N TRP A 756 -8.58 -0.93 11.11
CA TRP A 756 -7.29 -0.26 11.25
C TRP A 756 -6.98 0.58 10.01
N ASN A 757 -6.93 1.91 10.15
CA ASN A 757 -6.39 2.82 9.15
C ASN A 757 -4.97 3.22 9.52
N MET A 758 -3.99 2.63 8.83
CA MET A 758 -2.58 2.71 9.12
C MET A 758 -1.84 3.62 8.14
N ARG A 759 -0.95 4.43 8.71
CA ARG A 759 0.08 5.17 7.98
C ARG A 759 1.36 4.35 8.01
N ALA A 760 1.88 3.99 6.85
CA ALA A 760 3.09 3.20 6.72
C ALA A 760 4.29 4.07 6.39
N TYR A 761 5.39 3.77 7.07
CA TYR A 761 6.68 4.33 6.78
C TYR A 761 7.27 3.64 5.54
N ASP A 762 8.03 4.37 4.73
CA ASP A 762 8.54 3.84 3.44
C ASP A 762 9.51 2.64 3.54
N ASP A 763 9.91 2.24 4.75
CA ASP A 763 10.70 1.03 5.01
C ASP A 763 9.82 -0.23 5.15
N VAL A 764 8.51 -0.06 5.22
CA VAL A 764 7.50 -1.14 5.24
C VAL A 764 6.66 -1.11 3.97
N LEU A 765 6.26 0.07 3.51
CA LEU A 765 5.46 0.26 2.31
C LEU A 765 6.01 1.46 1.52
N MET A 766 6.84 1.18 0.53
CA MET A 766 7.54 2.20 -0.25
C MET A 766 6.73 2.56 -1.48
N SER A 767 6.55 3.85 -1.75
CA SER A 767 5.86 4.35 -2.94
C SER A 767 4.46 3.74 -3.12
N HIS A 768 3.90 3.83 -4.32
CA HIS A 768 2.58 3.29 -4.61
C HIS A 768 2.58 1.75 -4.72
N GLY A 769 3.62 1.14 -5.29
CA GLY A 769 3.69 -0.30 -5.61
C GLY A 769 4.67 -1.12 -4.78
N GLY A 770 5.41 -0.53 -3.84
CA GLY A 770 6.40 -1.24 -3.03
C GLY A 770 5.79 -1.92 -1.81
N PHE A 771 4.87 -2.87 -2.03
CA PHE A 771 4.25 -3.68 -0.96
C PHE A 771 4.88 -5.07 -0.81
N MET A 772 5.99 -5.33 -1.53
CA MET A 772 6.69 -6.61 -1.56
C MET A 772 7.83 -6.72 -0.54
N PHE A 773 7.77 -5.95 0.54
CA PHE A 773 8.73 -6.08 1.63
C PHE A 773 8.44 -7.35 2.44
N SER A 774 9.44 -8.21 2.64
CA SER A 774 9.29 -9.44 3.43
C SER A 774 8.76 -9.18 4.84
N SER A 775 9.20 -8.10 5.48
CA SER A 775 8.70 -7.66 6.80
C SER A 775 7.21 -7.32 6.79
N PHE A 776 6.74 -6.65 5.73
CA PHE A 776 5.32 -6.34 5.54
C PHE A 776 4.51 -7.61 5.27
N ILE A 777 5.00 -8.50 4.40
CA ILE A 777 4.36 -9.80 4.11
C ILE A 777 4.26 -10.66 5.37
N CYS A 778 5.30 -10.70 6.21
CA CYS A 778 5.26 -11.42 7.49
C CYS A 778 4.29 -10.82 8.52
N ALA A 779 3.98 -9.52 8.39
CA ALA A 779 3.13 -8.80 9.34
C ALA A 779 1.64 -8.95 9.03
N ILE A 780 1.30 -9.11 7.76
CA ILE A 780 -0.04 -9.40 7.25
C ILE A 780 -0.33 -10.89 7.40
#